data_AF-A0A6B2SZG9-F1
#
_entry.id   AF-A0A6B2SZG9-F1
#
_cell.length_a   1.000
_cell.length_b   1.000
_cell.length_c   1.000
_cell.angle_alpha   90.00
_cell.angle_beta   90.00
_cell.angle_gamma   90.00
#
_symmetry.space_group_name_H-M   'P 1'
#
loop_
_entity.id
_entity.type
_entity.pdbx_description
1 polymer ?
#
loop_
_entity_poly.entity_id
_entity_poly.type
_entity_poly.pdbx_seq_one_letter_code
_entity_poly.pdbx_strand_id
1 'polypeptide(L)'
;MQRQAATLPHQGGSVRLRRHPGRPAHLGRPLALLLAGALGVAGLTAVPTATAADDPVEIQGLKGEYFTQSAPGAFDFDELKATGLDPNIDFGNLEPRLKATTGQADDVSVRWTGRIVPEKTGSTTFSMIGDNGFRLWVDGKIAIDHWQDDWDREQTSKPVELTAGRAYDIKVEYFEHYGGSNLRLKWTPPGGEKKAVPRTALRIPADFDYDGAINATVLRDGRSLKLDFAQKLAAPPAGLTDHLDAVIGGAKWPLGTVKADPADERSLLVGLKEPVVGNKTGNAPGLADIRYDGKGGLNGKDGDAVNQFWTSGPNHSRHQLRTKWADDVTPGNAHREYPRPQLKRKDWQNLNGSWQFAAAEEGEKPPVGKDLKEKILVPYPVESQLSGIERHEDRMWYRRTFTVPENWRIGDGKRLNLNFGAVDWQSEVYVNGRKVTEHKGGYDKFTADVTEALKPGRTQELIVGVYDPTDADNGANPPVGKQRLDPSGIWYTPSSGIWQTVWLEPVAADHADSLKITPDVANKQVTVETRGVRDGVPVTATAYEGKKKVAELSGRTGKPLKLKITDPRLWSPDDPFLYDLRVRVGSDRVTGYFGMRSIAVEKVNGTPRTILNGKPVFLMATLDQGFWPDGLHTAPSDEALAYDLKMHKEMGFNSVRKHIKVEPDRWFYWADKLGLLVWQDMPSMEAGRTPDTAARAQYEREMKQMIDEHASSPSIVMWVTFNEGWGQYDIGRVAEQAKAWDPTRLVNNMSGLNLGADGGTGDIMDEHGYPSPAIPPRPDGRRALVAGEYGGLGLAVPGHAWSVQQSYVDVDPATYTDDYIAKLGEVRSLVCKGNNGAVYTQITDVEGELNGLLTYDRKVVKPDVKRVKAAHEALIRDASQPTVPGCTTS
;
A
#
# COMPACT_ATOMS: atom_id res chain seq x y z
N MET A 1 31.60 13.12 -8.12
CA MET A 1 32.73 13.69 -7.36
C MET A 1 33.41 12.58 -6.58
N GLN A 2 34.69 12.32 -6.86
CA GLN A 2 35.49 11.23 -6.29
C GLN A 2 35.87 11.51 -4.82
N ARG A 3 35.82 10.49 -3.94
CA ARG A 3 36.64 10.46 -2.72
C ARG A 3 37.32 9.11 -2.55
N GLN A 4 38.63 9.21 -2.35
CA GLN A 4 39.62 8.15 -2.25
C GLN A 4 39.62 7.46 -0.88
N ALA A 5 40.10 6.22 -0.89
CA ALA A 5 40.41 5.37 0.25
C ALA A 5 41.68 5.80 0.99
N ALA A 6 41.75 5.48 2.28
CA ALA A 6 43.00 5.34 3.03
C ALA A 6 42.85 4.29 4.15
N THR A 7 43.89 3.46 4.29
CA THR A 7 44.02 2.24 5.10
C THR A 7 44.88 2.49 6.37
N LEU A 8 44.43 1.94 7.53
CA LEU A 8 45.13 1.30 8.70
C LEU A 8 46.51 1.81 9.24
N PRO A 9 46.89 1.62 10.55
CA PRO A 9 46.85 0.32 11.27
C PRO A 9 46.65 0.28 12.82
N HIS A 10 46.56 -0.96 13.32
CA HIS A 10 46.49 -1.48 14.70
C HIS A 10 47.54 -1.00 15.73
N GLN A 11 47.11 -0.90 17.01
CA GLN A 11 47.70 -1.47 18.25
C GLN A 11 46.56 -1.53 19.32
N GLY A 12 46.36 -2.49 20.23
CA GLY A 12 47.22 -3.45 20.90
C GLY A 12 47.29 -3.11 22.41
N GLY A 13 46.47 -3.73 23.27
CA GLY A 13 46.56 -3.51 24.73
C GLY A 13 45.52 -4.25 25.58
N SER A 14 45.93 -5.40 26.13
CA SER A 14 45.20 -6.26 27.07
C SER A 14 45.49 -5.91 28.53
N VAL A 15 44.50 -5.95 29.44
CA VAL A 15 44.72 -6.36 30.85
C VAL A 15 43.51 -7.17 31.35
N ARG A 16 43.81 -8.25 32.08
CA ARG A 16 42.92 -9.30 32.60
C ARG A 16 43.12 -9.40 34.12
N LEU A 17 42.14 -10.01 34.81
CA LEU A 17 42.18 -10.63 36.17
C LEU A 17 41.77 -9.69 37.33
N ARG A 18 41.00 -10.07 38.37
CA ARG A 18 40.60 -11.41 38.88
C ARG A 18 39.44 -11.29 39.92
N ARG A 19 38.49 -12.24 39.83
CA ARG A 19 37.82 -13.07 40.87
C ARG A 19 37.34 -12.47 42.23
N HIS A 20 36.01 -12.50 42.44
CA HIS A 20 35.19 -13.32 43.39
C HIS A 20 35.58 -13.45 44.88
N PRO A 21 34.68 -13.96 45.79
CA PRO A 21 33.20 -14.07 45.78
C PRO A 21 32.54 -13.78 47.17
N GLY A 22 31.22 -13.93 47.29
CA GLY A 22 30.58 -14.09 48.60
C GLY A 22 29.05 -14.00 48.63
N ARG A 23 28.37 -15.14 48.42
CA ARG A 23 26.98 -15.45 48.87
C ARG A 23 27.11 -16.22 50.21
N PRO A 24 26.09 -16.30 51.11
CA PRO A 24 24.79 -16.97 50.89
C PRO A 24 23.57 -16.26 51.56
N ALA A 25 22.32 -16.39 51.04
CA ALA A 25 21.24 -17.36 51.38
C ALA A 25 20.75 -17.24 52.86
N HIS A 26 19.46 -17.18 53.23
CA HIS A 26 18.33 -18.08 52.92
C HIS A 26 17.05 -17.70 53.73
N LEU A 27 15.87 -18.18 53.26
CA LEU A 27 14.57 -18.42 53.96
C LEU A 27 13.79 -17.19 54.52
N GLY A 28 12.46 -17.12 54.58
CA GLY A 28 11.33 -18.03 54.36
C GLY A 28 10.00 -17.22 54.45
N ARG A 29 8.90 -17.81 53.97
CA ARG A 29 7.55 -17.21 53.76
C ARG A 29 6.73 -17.05 55.09
N PRO A 30 5.38 -16.91 55.05
CA PRO A 30 4.56 -15.68 55.01
C PRO A 30 3.62 -15.58 56.25
N LEU A 31 2.88 -14.47 56.46
CA LEU A 31 1.60 -14.55 57.19
C LEU A 31 0.70 -13.34 56.92
N ALA A 32 -0.57 -13.63 56.65
CA ALA A 32 -1.67 -12.68 56.57
C ALA A 32 -2.29 -12.44 57.95
N LEU A 33 -2.88 -11.26 58.18
CA LEU A 33 -4.10 -11.12 58.99
C LEU A 33 -4.70 -9.71 58.87
N LEU A 34 -5.97 -9.68 58.46
CA LEU A 34 -6.94 -8.60 58.60
C LEU A 34 -7.29 -8.38 60.08
N LEU A 35 -7.47 -7.13 60.50
CA LEU A 35 -8.42 -6.80 61.56
C LEU A 35 -8.91 -5.35 61.45
N ALA A 36 -10.23 -5.21 61.37
CA ALA A 36 -10.97 -3.97 61.51
C ALA A 36 -11.33 -3.76 62.99
N GLY A 37 -11.33 -2.50 63.44
CA GLY A 37 -11.82 -2.08 64.74
C GLY A 37 -11.96 -0.56 64.80
N ALA A 38 -13.20 -0.09 64.92
CA ALA A 38 -13.59 1.31 64.89
C ALA A 38 -13.66 1.95 66.30
N LEU A 39 -13.68 3.29 66.29
CA LEU A 39 -14.15 4.27 67.30
C LEU A 39 -13.16 4.80 68.35
N GLY A 40 -12.94 6.12 68.25
CA GLY A 40 -12.29 6.97 69.23
C GLY A 40 -12.22 8.41 68.75
N VAL A 41 -13.36 9.13 68.82
CA VAL A 41 -13.48 10.56 68.52
C VAL A 41 -12.69 11.36 69.56
N ALA A 42 -11.71 12.15 69.11
CA ALA A 42 -11.21 13.32 69.84
C ALA A 42 -11.02 14.45 68.83
N GLY A 43 -11.82 15.50 68.98
CA GLY A 43 -11.83 16.66 68.12
C GLY A 43 -10.51 17.41 68.17
N LEU A 44 -9.93 17.61 66.99
CA LEU A 44 -9.10 18.75 66.68
C LEU A 44 -9.77 19.43 65.49
N THR A 45 -10.25 20.65 65.72
CA THR A 45 -10.73 21.56 64.70
C THR A 45 -9.58 21.87 63.74
N ALA A 46 -9.42 21.05 62.71
CA ALA A 46 -8.62 21.40 61.56
C ALA A 46 -9.46 22.36 60.72
N VAL A 47 -9.05 23.64 60.76
CA VAL A 47 -9.44 24.65 59.77
C VAL A 47 -9.32 24.01 58.38
N PRO A 48 -10.31 24.13 57.48
CA PRO A 48 -10.13 23.63 56.12
C PRO A 48 -8.94 24.37 55.53
N THR A 49 -7.84 23.65 55.32
CA THR A 49 -6.73 24.11 54.51
C THR A 49 -7.30 24.50 53.16
N ALA A 50 -7.03 25.75 52.79
CA ALA A 50 -7.41 26.34 51.51
C ALA A 50 -7.34 25.30 50.39
N THR A 51 -8.44 25.18 49.66
CA THR A 51 -8.44 24.65 48.30
C THR A 51 -7.19 25.17 47.59
N ALA A 52 -6.30 24.27 47.19
CA ALA A 52 -5.22 24.61 46.27
C ALA A 52 -5.90 25.34 45.10
N ALA A 53 -5.59 26.64 44.95
CA ALA A 53 -5.97 27.36 43.75
C ALA A 53 -5.39 26.57 42.58
N ASP A 54 -6.22 26.28 41.56
CA ASP A 54 -5.72 25.63 40.35
C ASP A 54 -4.61 26.49 39.76
N ASP A 55 -3.38 25.97 39.70
CA ASP A 55 -2.29 26.66 39.03
C ASP A 55 -2.71 26.97 37.58
N PRO A 56 -2.45 28.18 37.07
CA PRO A 56 -2.79 28.55 35.70
C PRO A 56 -2.07 27.64 34.71
N VAL A 57 -2.82 27.11 33.74
CA VAL A 57 -2.27 26.26 32.67
C VAL A 57 -1.44 27.14 31.75
N GLU A 58 -0.15 26.87 31.66
CA GLU A 58 0.76 27.61 30.78
C GLU A 58 0.50 27.24 29.31
N ILE A 59 0.11 28.23 28.49
CA ILE A 59 -0.19 28.03 27.07
C ILE A 59 1.10 27.89 26.26
N GLN A 60 1.20 26.76 25.55
CA GLN A 60 2.35 26.40 24.71
C GLN A 60 2.04 26.69 23.24
N GLY A 61 2.97 27.35 22.55
CA GLY A 61 2.84 27.69 21.12
C GLY A 61 3.28 29.11 20.81
N LEU A 62 2.95 29.58 19.61
CA LEU A 62 3.21 30.94 19.13
C LEU A 62 1.90 31.61 18.67
N LYS A 63 1.86 32.94 18.77
CA LYS A 63 0.82 33.75 18.14
C LYS A 63 1.07 33.81 16.64
N GLY A 64 0.22 33.19 15.85
CA GLY A 64 0.22 33.27 14.38
C GLY A 64 -0.67 34.38 13.89
N GLU A 65 -0.14 35.24 13.03
CA GLU A 65 -0.82 36.34 12.36
C GLU A 65 -0.78 36.06 10.85
N TYR A 66 -1.97 35.97 10.23
CA TYR A 66 -2.15 35.51 8.85
C TYR A 66 -2.61 36.66 7.96
N PHE A 67 -1.88 36.93 6.89
CA PHE A 67 -2.06 38.09 6.03
C PHE A 67 -2.27 37.68 4.57
N THR A 68 -3.13 38.37 3.83
CA THR A 68 -3.05 38.34 2.36
C THR A 68 -1.94 39.27 1.88
N GLN A 69 -1.30 38.93 0.76
CA GLN A 69 -0.34 39.80 0.07
C GLN A 69 -1.05 40.89 -0.74
N SER A 70 -0.38 42.01 -1.01
CA SER A 70 -0.97 43.15 -1.74
C SER A 70 -1.20 42.87 -3.24
N ALA A 71 -0.44 41.93 -3.80
CA ALA A 71 -0.57 41.42 -5.16
C ALA A 71 0.13 40.04 -5.27
N PRO A 72 -0.18 39.24 -6.30
CA PRO A 72 0.53 38.00 -6.53
C PRO A 72 2.05 38.21 -6.65
N GLY A 73 2.81 37.46 -5.85
CA GLY A 73 4.27 37.56 -5.80
C GLY A 73 4.84 38.77 -5.04
N ALA A 74 4.03 39.50 -4.25
CA ALA A 74 4.51 40.67 -3.50
C ALA A 74 5.30 40.30 -2.22
N PHE A 75 4.99 39.14 -1.63
CA PHE A 75 5.63 38.58 -0.42
C PHE A 75 5.66 39.55 0.77
N ASP A 76 4.62 40.36 0.89
CA ASP A 76 4.43 41.35 1.94
C ASP A 76 3.31 40.94 2.93
N PHE A 77 3.11 41.77 3.96
CA PHE A 77 2.13 41.55 5.03
C PHE A 77 1.04 42.64 4.93
N ASP A 78 0.23 42.60 3.87
CA ASP A 78 -0.71 43.69 3.54
C ASP A 78 -1.92 43.73 4.49
N GLU A 79 -2.85 42.78 4.35
CA GLU A 79 -4.09 42.77 5.15
C GLU A 79 -4.11 41.61 6.14
N LEU A 80 -4.09 41.92 7.45
CA LEU A 80 -4.26 40.93 8.51
C LEU A 80 -5.69 40.36 8.48
N LYS A 81 -5.81 39.05 8.26
CA LYS A 81 -7.10 38.34 8.18
C LYS A 81 -7.46 37.59 9.46
N ALA A 82 -6.46 37.00 10.13
CA ALA A 82 -6.69 36.21 11.33
C ALA A 82 -5.51 36.24 12.30
N THR A 83 -5.80 35.98 13.57
CA THR A 83 -4.82 35.78 14.64
C THR A 83 -5.24 34.58 15.48
N GLY A 84 -4.29 33.72 15.85
CA GLY A 84 -4.57 32.55 16.68
C GLY A 84 -3.31 31.84 17.19
N LEU A 85 -3.50 30.65 17.74
CA LEU A 85 -2.44 29.85 18.36
C LEU A 85 -1.93 28.77 17.40
N ASP A 86 -0.63 28.75 17.19
CA ASP A 86 0.05 27.66 16.50
C ASP A 86 0.98 26.92 17.48
N PRO A 87 0.62 25.69 17.92
CA PRO A 87 1.35 24.98 18.98
C PRO A 87 2.81 24.66 18.63
N ASN A 88 3.12 24.50 17.35
CA ASN A 88 4.45 24.23 16.81
C ASN A 88 4.54 24.73 15.36
N ILE A 89 5.78 24.92 14.87
CA ILE A 89 6.07 25.22 13.46
C ILE A 89 6.69 23.96 12.84
N ASP A 90 5.84 22.98 12.53
CA ASP A 90 6.22 21.72 11.87
C ASP A 90 5.06 21.26 10.99
N PHE A 91 4.85 22.01 9.92
CA PHE A 91 3.75 21.85 8.98
C PHE A 91 4.19 21.05 7.77
N GLY A 92 3.58 19.89 7.55
CA GLY A 92 3.72 19.12 6.31
C GLY A 92 2.87 19.67 5.16
N ASN A 93 1.78 20.37 5.49
CA ASN A 93 0.91 21.10 4.57
C ASN A 93 0.21 22.24 5.36
N LEU A 94 0.29 23.48 4.88
CA LEU A 94 -0.32 24.67 5.46
C LEU A 94 -1.62 25.07 4.76
N GLU A 95 -1.92 24.56 3.56
CA GLU A 95 -3.03 25.04 2.73
C GLU A 95 -4.38 25.07 3.44
N PRO A 96 -4.78 24.03 4.20
CA PRO A 96 -6.06 24.07 4.91
C PRO A 96 -6.11 25.22 5.92
N ARG A 97 -4.99 25.54 6.56
CA ARG A 97 -4.87 26.63 7.54
C ARG A 97 -4.87 27.99 6.84
N LEU A 98 -4.13 28.15 5.74
CA LEU A 98 -4.11 29.39 4.95
C LEU A 98 -5.50 29.69 4.40
N LYS A 99 -6.14 28.74 3.69
CA LYS A 99 -7.51 28.90 3.14
C LYS A 99 -8.52 29.24 4.23
N ALA A 100 -8.43 28.61 5.40
CA ALA A 100 -9.36 28.87 6.49
C ALA A 100 -9.21 30.25 7.14
N THR A 101 -7.99 30.79 7.18
CA THR A 101 -7.65 32.04 7.87
C THR A 101 -7.72 33.26 6.95
N THR A 102 -7.31 33.12 5.68
CA THR A 102 -7.24 34.24 4.73
C THR A 102 -8.26 34.16 3.60
N GLY A 103 -8.87 32.99 3.38
CA GLY A 103 -9.76 32.72 2.25
C GLY A 103 -9.05 32.21 0.99
N GLN A 104 -7.71 32.08 1.01
CA GLN A 104 -6.88 31.60 -0.10
C GLN A 104 -5.65 30.81 0.43
N ALA A 105 -5.08 29.91 -0.37
CA ALA A 105 -3.83 29.23 -0.01
C ALA A 105 -2.60 30.01 -0.51
N ASP A 106 -2.72 30.50 -1.73
CA ASP A 106 -1.69 31.23 -2.47
C ASP A 106 -1.68 32.71 -2.08
N ASP A 107 -0.53 33.37 -2.29
CA ASP A 107 -0.32 34.79 -1.99
C ASP A 107 -0.67 35.17 -0.54
N VAL A 108 -0.20 34.35 0.40
CA VAL A 108 -0.40 34.51 1.85
C VAL A 108 0.93 34.70 2.54
N SER A 109 0.97 35.55 3.57
CA SER A 109 2.12 35.68 4.47
C SER A 109 1.71 35.39 5.90
N VAL A 110 2.59 34.73 6.67
CA VAL A 110 2.34 34.39 8.07
C VAL A 110 3.48 34.88 8.94
N ARG A 111 3.12 35.48 10.09
CA ARG A 111 4.07 35.87 11.13
C ARG A 111 3.74 35.14 12.42
N TRP A 112 4.68 34.38 12.95
CA TRP A 112 4.59 33.79 14.27
C TRP A 112 5.46 34.55 15.26
N THR A 113 4.91 34.90 16.42
CA THR A 113 5.62 35.59 17.51
C THR A 113 5.38 34.90 18.85
N GLY A 114 6.37 34.97 19.74
CA GLY A 114 6.26 34.41 21.08
C GLY A 114 7.63 34.31 21.74
N ARG A 115 7.80 33.31 22.58
CA ARG A 115 9.07 33.03 23.26
C ARG A 115 9.48 31.58 23.11
N ILE A 116 10.79 31.36 23.07
CA ILE A 116 11.42 30.04 23.17
C ILE A 116 12.15 29.90 24.50
N VAL A 117 11.92 28.78 25.20
CA VAL A 117 12.50 28.42 26.49
C VAL A 117 13.30 27.12 26.30
N PRO A 118 14.64 27.19 26.23
CA PRO A 118 15.47 26.00 26.02
C PRO A 118 15.56 25.16 27.30
N GLU A 119 15.68 23.84 27.16
CA GLU A 119 15.91 22.94 28.31
C GLU A 119 17.40 22.81 28.68
N LYS A 120 18.31 23.17 27.76
CA LYS A 120 19.76 23.03 27.94
C LYS A 120 20.47 24.34 27.65
N THR A 121 21.48 24.65 28.46
CA THR A 121 22.35 25.80 28.26
C THR A 121 23.45 25.47 27.23
N GLY A 122 23.66 26.38 26.29
CA GLY A 122 24.78 26.39 25.35
C GLY A 122 24.38 26.71 23.91
N SER A 123 25.37 26.59 23.04
CA SER A 123 25.29 26.70 21.59
C SER A 123 24.18 25.82 20.99
N THR A 124 23.13 26.48 20.49
CA THR A 124 21.99 25.89 19.80
C THR A 124 21.95 26.37 18.35
N THR A 125 21.77 25.46 17.40
CA THR A 125 21.63 25.83 15.99
C THR A 125 20.18 25.62 15.55
N PHE A 126 19.62 26.54 14.78
CA PHE A 126 18.29 26.39 14.18
C PHE A 126 18.39 25.99 12.72
N SER A 127 17.44 25.20 12.24
CA SER A 127 17.30 24.88 10.82
C SER A 127 15.86 25.06 10.38
N MET A 128 15.64 25.58 9.18
CA MET A 128 14.32 25.74 8.57
C MET A 128 14.32 25.23 7.15
N ILE A 129 13.29 24.50 6.78
CA ILE A 129 12.97 24.08 5.41
C ILE A 129 11.49 24.34 5.20
N GLY A 130 11.14 24.82 4.02
CA GLY A 130 9.75 25.09 3.66
C GLY A 130 9.61 25.30 2.17
N ASP A 131 8.35 25.40 1.74
CA ASP A 131 8.00 25.93 0.44
C ASP A 131 8.14 27.47 0.47
N ASN A 132 8.64 28.05 -0.61
CA ASN A 132 8.90 29.48 -0.74
C ASN A 132 9.78 30.06 0.40
N GLY A 133 9.51 31.30 0.83
CA GLY A 133 10.43 32.06 1.68
C GLY A 133 10.09 32.05 3.16
N PHE A 134 11.13 32.06 4.00
CA PHE A 134 11.01 32.09 5.45
C PHE A 134 12.17 32.82 6.14
N ARG A 135 11.91 33.36 7.34
CA ARG A 135 12.89 34.05 8.17
C ARG A 135 12.70 33.72 9.65
N LEU A 136 13.78 33.72 10.41
CA LEU A 136 13.79 33.46 11.85
C LEU A 136 14.57 34.54 12.59
N TRP A 137 13.99 35.07 13.67
CA TRP A 137 14.68 35.89 14.65
C TRP A 137 14.64 35.21 16.02
N VAL A 138 15.74 35.30 16.75
CA VAL A 138 15.86 34.89 18.15
C VAL A 138 16.45 36.06 18.93
N ASP A 139 15.75 36.49 19.98
CA ASP A 139 16.09 37.64 20.82
C ASP A 139 16.35 38.91 20.01
N GLY A 140 15.48 39.17 19.02
CA GLY A 140 15.54 40.31 18.11
C GLY A 140 16.63 40.24 17.02
N LYS A 141 17.46 39.18 16.99
CA LYS A 141 18.52 39.01 15.98
C LYS A 141 18.11 38.00 14.92
N ILE A 142 18.31 38.33 13.65
CA ILE A 142 18.02 37.42 12.54
C ILE A 142 18.99 36.23 12.58
N ALA A 143 18.45 35.03 12.65
CA ALA A 143 19.17 33.77 12.70
C ALA A 143 19.17 33.05 11.34
N ILE A 144 18.06 33.15 10.60
CA ILE A 144 17.88 32.63 9.25
C ILE A 144 17.18 33.71 8.42
N ASP A 145 17.71 33.97 7.22
CA ASP A 145 17.12 34.91 6.26
C ASP A 145 17.07 34.28 4.87
N HIS A 146 15.90 33.75 4.50
CA HIS A 146 15.67 33.12 3.20
C HIS A 146 14.34 33.57 2.63
N TRP A 147 14.25 34.84 2.26
CA TRP A 147 13.06 35.42 1.64
C TRP A 147 13.11 35.27 0.11
N GLN A 148 13.10 34.03 -0.38
CA GLN A 148 13.25 33.69 -1.80
C GLN A 148 12.10 32.79 -2.26
N ASP A 149 11.64 32.98 -3.50
CA ASP A 149 10.60 32.18 -4.13
C ASP A 149 11.20 30.88 -4.71
N ASP A 150 11.64 29.98 -3.83
CA ASP A 150 12.11 28.63 -4.12
C ASP A 150 11.63 27.66 -3.03
N TRP A 151 11.73 26.34 -3.23
CA TRP A 151 11.15 25.37 -2.30
C TRP A 151 12.15 24.31 -1.83
N ASP A 152 11.86 23.74 -0.66
CA ASP A 152 12.55 22.60 -0.05
C ASP A 152 14.08 22.78 0.10
N ARG A 153 14.52 24.01 0.33
CA ARG A 153 15.93 24.34 0.60
C ARG A 153 16.19 24.61 2.07
N GLU A 154 16.66 23.59 2.78
CA GLU A 154 17.00 23.72 4.20
C GLU A 154 18.09 24.77 4.44
N GLN A 155 17.78 25.75 5.29
CA GLN A 155 18.71 26.74 5.82
C GLN A 155 19.08 26.39 7.25
N THR A 156 20.29 26.72 7.66
CA THR A 156 20.78 26.51 9.02
C THR A 156 21.44 27.77 9.55
N SER A 157 21.07 28.18 10.76
CA SER A 157 21.58 29.39 11.40
C SER A 157 23.04 29.22 11.80
N LYS A 158 23.69 30.33 12.15
CA LYS A 158 24.86 30.26 13.04
C LYS A 158 24.41 29.80 14.45
N PRO A 159 25.31 29.22 15.25
CA PRO A 159 25.05 28.96 16.65
C PRO A 159 24.50 30.17 17.42
N VAL A 160 23.47 29.95 18.22
CA VAL A 160 22.85 30.90 19.15
C VAL A 160 23.06 30.39 20.57
N GLU A 161 23.69 31.20 21.42
CA GLU A 161 23.90 30.85 22.83
C GLU A 161 22.62 31.06 23.63
N LEU A 162 22.04 29.96 24.12
CA LEU A 162 20.81 29.97 24.91
C LEU A 162 21.07 29.44 26.32
N THR A 163 20.32 29.93 27.30
CA THR A 163 20.39 29.49 28.71
C THR A 163 19.14 28.69 29.06
N ALA A 164 19.32 27.51 29.66
CA ALA A 164 18.22 26.66 30.08
C ALA A 164 17.22 27.43 30.98
N GLY A 165 15.93 27.28 30.71
CA GLY A 165 14.84 27.92 31.47
C GLY A 165 14.67 29.43 31.23
N ARG A 166 15.59 30.09 30.52
CA ARG A 166 15.43 31.50 30.14
C ARG A 166 14.57 31.60 28.89
N ALA A 167 13.56 32.47 28.92
CA ALA A 167 12.77 32.78 27.75
C ALA A 167 13.47 33.81 26.85
N TYR A 168 13.45 33.56 25.55
CA TYR A 168 13.96 34.45 24.51
C TYR A 168 12.85 34.74 23.51
N ASP A 169 12.72 35.98 23.04
CA ASP A 169 11.71 36.29 22.04
C ASP A 169 12.04 35.56 20.73
N ILE A 170 11.03 34.99 20.08
CA ILE A 170 11.17 34.30 18.79
C ILE A 170 10.16 34.90 17.81
N LYS A 171 10.62 35.15 16.57
CA LYS A 171 9.77 35.54 15.46
C LYS A 171 10.08 34.67 14.25
N VAL A 172 9.05 34.12 13.63
CA VAL A 172 9.15 33.42 12.34
C VAL A 172 8.27 34.15 11.34
N GLU A 173 8.76 34.34 10.13
CA GLU A 173 7.98 34.87 9.02
C GLU A 173 8.05 33.89 7.85
N TYR A 174 6.96 33.78 7.09
CA TYR A 174 6.79 32.90 5.94
C TYR A 174 5.92 33.58 4.88
N PHE A 175 6.15 33.26 3.61
CA PHE A 175 5.18 33.54 2.54
C PHE A 175 4.95 32.29 1.69
N GLU A 176 3.72 32.15 1.21
CA GLU A 176 3.30 31.22 0.17
C GLU A 176 2.97 32.04 -1.09
N HIS A 177 3.46 31.59 -2.25
CA HIS A 177 3.17 32.18 -3.55
C HIS A 177 2.18 31.30 -4.30
N TYR A 178 2.58 30.09 -4.71
CA TYR A 178 1.75 29.11 -5.39
C TYR A 178 2.33 27.71 -5.20
N GLY A 179 1.47 26.69 -5.22
CA GLY A 179 1.90 25.29 -5.16
C GLY A 179 1.53 24.66 -3.83
N GLY A 180 2.44 23.88 -3.24
CA GLY A 180 2.19 23.19 -1.98
C GLY A 180 2.87 23.94 -0.84
N SER A 181 2.20 24.14 0.29
CA SER A 181 2.72 24.99 1.37
C SER A 181 3.26 24.16 2.53
N ASN A 182 4.58 24.13 2.77
CA ASN A 182 5.17 23.42 3.91
C ASN A 182 6.16 24.31 4.69
N LEU A 183 6.32 24.08 6.00
CA LEU A 183 7.30 24.81 6.80
C LEU A 183 7.66 24.05 8.08
N ARG A 184 8.96 23.82 8.30
CA ARG A 184 9.46 23.12 9.49
C ARG A 184 10.57 23.89 10.17
N LEU A 185 10.38 24.22 11.45
CA LEU A 185 11.39 24.80 12.33
C LEU A 185 12.00 23.70 13.22
N LYS A 186 13.29 23.48 13.02
CA LYS A 186 14.10 22.52 13.78
C LYS A 186 15.18 23.23 14.58
N TRP A 187 15.67 22.56 15.61
CA TRP A 187 16.86 22.96 16.36
C TRP A 187 17.77 21.78 16.64
N THR A 188 19.05 22.06 16.85
CA THR A 188 20.04 21.15 17.39
C THR A 188 20.47 21.73 18.74
N PRO A 189 19.93 21.22 19.87
CA PRO A 189 20.31 21.71 21.20
C PRO A 189 21.75 21.29 21.54
N PRO A 190 22.35 21.89 22.59
CA PRO A 190 23.72 21.58 23.01
C PRO A 190 23.91 20.08 23.28
N GLY A 191 24.82 19.46 22.51
CA GLY A 191 25.12 18.02 22.59
C GLY A 191 23.94 17.09 22.25
N GLY A 192 22.94 17.58 21.50
CA GLY A 192 21.81 16.78 21.01
C GLY A 192 21.78 16.67 19.49
N GLU A 193 20.73 16.03 18.99
CA GLU A 193 20.49 15.84 17.55
C GLU A 193 19.45 16.85 17.03
N LYS A 194 19.47 17.08 15.71
CA LYS A 194 18.52 17.95 15.02
C LYS A 194 17.11 17.37 15.12
N LYS A 195 16.17 18.14 15.67
CA LYS A 195 14.75 17.75 15.82
C LYS A 195 13.83 18.96 15.67
N ALA A 196 12.54 18.73 15.44
CA ALA A 196 11.54 19.80 15.49
C ALA A 196 11.58 20.52 16.85
N VAL A 197 11.36 21.84 16.85
CA VAL A 197 11.24 22.59 18.11
C VAL A 197 9.95 22.13 18.81
N PRO A 198 10.03 21.51 20.01
CA PRO A 198 8.85 20.96 20.66
C PRO A 198 7.96 22.08 21.17
N ARG A 199 6.63 21.89 21.15
CA ARG A 199 5.67 22.85 21.70
C ARG A 199 5.97 23.23 23.16
N THR A 200 6.54 22.29 23.93
CA THR A 200 6.94 22.50 25.32
C THR A 200 8.04 23.55 25.49
N ALA A 201 8.77 23.89 24.42
CA ALA A 201 9.76 24.96 24.40
C ALA A 201 9.17 26.32 23.96
N LEU A 202 7.92 26.39 23.50
CA LEU A 202 7.31 27.60 22.96
C LEU A 202 6.30 28.19 23.94
N ARG A 203 6.21 29.52 24.00
CA ARG A 203 5.24 30.28 24.80
C ARG A 203 4.65 31.40 23.97
N ILE A 204 3.37 31.67 24.17
CA ILE A 204 2.71 32.82 23.55
C ILE A 204 3.28 34.15 24.11
N PRO A 205 3.16 35.25 23.34
CA PRO A 205 3.41 36.60 23.85
C PRO A 205 2.53 36.91 25.07
N ALA A 206 3.05 37.68 26.03
CA ALA A 206 2.33 38.01 27.27
C ALA A 206 1.09 38.91 27.05
N ASP A 207 1.02 39.59 25.91
CA ASP A 207 -0.08 40.45 25.46
C ASP A 207 -1.08 39.71 24.56
N PHE A 208 -0.88 38.42 24.32
CA PHE A 208 -1.83 37.60 23.57
C PHE A 208 -2.79 36.87 24.51
N ASP A 209 -3.98 37.43 24.69
CA ASP A 209 -5.06 36.82 25.46
C ASP A 209 -5.76 35.75 24.61
N TYR A 210 -5.41 34.48 24.82
CA TYR A 210 -5.93 33.35 24.05
C TYR A 210 -6.81 32.45 24.92
N ASP A 211 -8.04 32.25 24.48
CA ASP A 211 -9.10 31.48 25.13
C ASP A 211 -9.54 30.25 24.31
N GLY A 212 -8.90 29.99 23.17
CA GLY A 212 -9.25 28.86 22.32
C GLY A 212 -8.75 27.51 22.84
N ALA A 213 -9.08 26.45 22.11
CA ALA A 213 -8.57 25.12 22.41
C ALA A 213 -7.05 25.04 22.18
N ILE A 214 -6.29 24.69 23.20
CA ILE A 214 -4.83 24.58 23.17
C ILE A 214 -4.34 23.23 22.59
N ASN A 215 -5.23 22.26 22.45
CA ASN A 215 -4.92 20.95 21.89
C ASN A 215 -6.19 20.26 21.36
N ALA A 216 -6.03 19.49 20.28
CA ALA A 216 -7.02 18.53 19.82
C ALA A 216 -6.43 17.11 19.85
N THR A 217 -7.23 16.10 20.16
CA THR A 217 -6.76 14.71 20.15
C THR A 217 -7.88 13.76 19.79
N VAL A 218 -7.72 13.00 18.70
CA VAL A 218 -8.60 11.85 18.46
C VAL A 218 -8.21 10.78 19.46
N LEU A 219 -9.16 10.36 20.29
CA LEU A 219 -8.93 9.37 21.33
C LEU A 219 -8.79 7.96 20.76
N ARG A 220 -8.32 7.05 21.61
CA ARG A 220 -8.04 5.64 21.24
C ARG A 220 -9.24 4.87 20.72
N ASP A 221 -10.46 5.28 21.05
CA ASP A 221 -11.69 4.68 20.55
C ASP A 221 -11.96 5.02 19.07
N GLY A 222 -11.27 6.01 18.50
CA GLY A 222 -11.46 6.52 17.15
C GLY A 222 -12.81 7.20 16.91
N ARG A 223 -13.64 7.37 17.95
CA ARG A 223 -15.00 7.94 17.89
C ARG A 223 -15.18 9.19 18.73
N SER A 224 -14.16 9.56 19.50
CA SER A 224 -14.16 10.74 20.35
C SER A 224 -12.98 11.64 19.99
N LEU A 225 -13.26 12.92 19.77
CA LEU A 225 -12.26 13.97 19.63
C LEU A 225 -12.28 14.82 20.91
N LYS A 226 -11.15 14.90 21.60
CA LYS A 226 -10.97 15.73 22.79
C LYS A 226 -10.40 17.09 22.41
N LEU A 227 -10.98 18.15 22.94
CA LEU A 227 -10.46 19.51 22.89
C LEU A 227 -10.06 19.93 24.30
N ASP A 228 -8.81 20.35 24.49
CA ASP A 228 -8.31 20.83 25.77
C ASP A 228 -8.18 22.35 25.77
N PHE A 229 -8.49 22.99 26.90
CA PHE A 229 -8.45 24.44 27.10
C PHE A 229 -7.57 24.77 28.32
N ALA A 230 -7.05 26.00 28.39
CA ALA A 230 -6.31 26.46 29.57
C ALA A 230 -7.27 26.82 30.73
N GLN A 231 -8.44 27.37 30.36
CA GLN A 231 -9.52 27.76 31.24
C GLN A 231 -10.57 26.67 31.42
N LYS A 232 -11.33 26.76 32.51
CA LYS A 232 -12.50 25.90 32.74
C LYS A 232 -13.67 26.39 31.90
N LEU A 233 -14.49 25.47 31.41
CA LEU A 233 -15.61 25.78 30.53
C LEU A 233 -16.95 25.71 31.28
N ALA A 234 -17.92 26.49 30.81
CA ALA A 234 -19.33 26.26 31.11
C ALA A 234 -19.84 25.01 30.37
N ALA A 235 -21.05 24.56 30.69
CA ALA A 235 -21.68 23.48 29.93
C ALA A 235 -21.86 23.90 28.47
N PRO A 236 -21.45 23.08 27.48
CA PRO A 236 -21.56 23.44 26.08
C PRO A 236 -23.04 23.59 25.68
N PRO A 237 -23.42 24.64 24.93
CA PRO A 237 -24.80 24.83 24.52
C PRO A 237 -25.25 23.81 23.47
N ALA A 238 -26.56 23.62 23.38
CA ALA A 238 -27.16 22.84 22.30
C ALA A 238 -26.88 23.54 20.95
N GLY A 239 -26.33 22.82 19.98
CA GLY A 239 -25.99 23.35 18.65
C GLY A 239 -24.52 23.76 18.47
N LEU A 240 -23.67 23.66 19.50
CA LEU A 240 -22.23 23.96 19.37
C LEU A 240 -21.55 23.20 18.21
N THR A 241 -22.01 21.98 17.92
CA THR A 241 -21.51 21.18 16.78
C THR A 241 -21.63 21.90 15.43
N ASP A 242 -22.67 22.70 15.20
CA ASP A 242 -22.91 23.37 13.91
C ASP A 242 -21.92 24.53 13.66
N HIS A 243 -21.17 24.91 14.70
CA HIS A 243 -20.14 25.94 14.70
C HIS A 243 -18.73 25.35 14.77
N LEU A 244 -18.62 24.01 14.76
CA LEU A 244 -17.36 23.29 14.70
C LEU A 244 -17.19 22.62 13.34
N ASP A 245 -16.00 22.78 12.78
CA ASP A 245 -15.55 21.98 11.65
C ASP A 245 -14.34 21.16 12.09
N ALA A 246 -14.26 19.90 11.64
CA ALA A 246 -13.06 19.10 11.77
C ALA A 246 -12.63 18.57 10.41
N VAL A 247 -11.34 18.62 10.12
CA VAL A 247 -10.70 17.93 9.01
C VAL A 247 -9.75 16.90 9.62
N ILE A 248 -9.98 15.62 9.34
CA ILE A 248 -9.19 14.54 9.93
C ILE A 248 -8.70 13.66 8.79
N GLY A 249 -7.39 13.66 8.56
CA GLY A 249 -6.81 13.07 7.35
C GLY A 249 -7.53 13.60 6.11
N GLY A 250 -7.30 14.86 5.74
CA GLY A 250 -7.78 15.47 4.48
C GLY A 250 -9.30 15.58 4.26
N ALA A 251 -10.14 14.90 5.04
CA ALA A 251 -11.59 14.87 4.86
C ALA A 251 -12.31 15.70 5.91
N LYS A 252 -13.30 16.49 5.48
CA LYS A 252 -14.26 17.11 6.40
C LYS A 252 -15.01 16.00 7.16
N TRP A 253 -14.91 16.03 8.48
CA TRP A 253 -15.42 14.95 9.32
C TRP A 253 -16.85 15.24 9.80
N PRO A 254 -17.78 14.27 9.68
CA PRO A 254 -19.12 14.43 10.21
C PRO A 254 -19.10 14.36 11.74
N LEU A 255 -19.40 15.49 12.39
CA LEU A 255 -19.41 15.62 13.84
C LEU A 255 -20.78 15.23 14.45
N GLY A 256 -20.74 14.70 15.65
CA GLY A 256 -21.86 14.37 16.53
C GLY A 256 -21.95 15.34 17.71
N THR A 257 -22.51 14.86 18.84
CA THR A 257 -22.75 15.71 20.02
C THR A 257 -21.45 16.17 20.67
N VAL A 258 -21.40 17.44 21.08
CA VAL A 258 -20.37 18.00 21.96
C VAL A 258 -20.85 17.95 23.41
N LYS A 259 -19.99 17.50 24.33
CA LYS A 259 -20.25 17.46 25.77
C LYS A 259 -19.00 17.87 26.55
N ALA A 260 -19.16 18.31 27.79
CA ALA A 260 -18.04 18.46 28.71
C ALA A 260 -17.40 17.09 28.99
N ASP A 261 -16.08 17.06 29.15
CA ASP A 261 -15.39 15.87 29.64
C ASP A 261 -15.71 15.68 31.14
N PRO A 262 -16.34 14.59 31.57
CA PRO A 262 -16.64 14.36 32.98
C PRO A 262 -15.38 14.21 33.84
N ALA A 263 -14.22 13.93 33.25
CA ALA A 263 -12.95 13.80 33.96
C ALA A 263 -12.18 15.12 34.06
N ASP A 264 -12.50 16.14 33.27
CA ASP A 264 -11.76 17.40 33.19
C ASP A 264 -12.67 18.58 32.79
N GLU A 265 -12.89 19.51 33.72
CA GLU A 265 -13.70 20.72 33.48
C GLU A 265 -13.07 21.68 32.44
N ARG A 266 -11.82 21.44 32.02
CA ARG A 266 -11.11 22.20 30.97
C ARG A 266 -11.17 21.54 29.60
N SER A 267 -12.01 20.52 29.41
CA SER A 267 -12.06 19.78 28.16
C SER A 267 -13.47 19.53 27.63
N LEU A 268 -13.57 19.47 26.31
CA LEU A 268 -14.76 19.01 25.60
C LEU A 268 -14.50 17.69 24.89
N LEU A 269 -15.52 16.85 24.83
CA LEU A 269 -15.57 15.66 24.00
C LEU A 269 -16.56 15.89 22.86
N VAL A 270 -16.04 15.85 21.64
CA VAL A 270 -16.79 15.91 20.38
C VAL A 270 -16.97 14.49 19.86
N GLY A 271 -18.21 14.03 19.72
CA GLY A 271 -18.49 12.75 19.09
C GLY A 271 -18.17 12.78 17.59
N LEU A 272 -17.57 11.73 17.06
CA LEU A 272 -17.32 11.55 15.63
C LEU A 272 -18.30 10.50 15.09
N LYS A 273 -19.05 10.84 14.04
CA LYS A 273 -20.06 9.94 13.46
C LYS A 273 -19.41 8.73 12.79
N GLU A 274 -18.30 8.97 12.11
CA GLU A 274 -17.45 7.92 11.52
C GLU A 274 -16.19 7.67 12.35
N PRO A 275 -15.69 6.42 12.38
CA PRO A 275 -14.47 6.09 13.10
C PRO A 275 -13.24 6.63 12.35
N VAL A 276 -12.35 7.33 13.06
CA VAL A 276 -11.07 7.78 12.48
C VAL A 276 -10.14 6.59 12.36
N VAL A 277 -9.57 6.36 11.18
CA VAL A 277 -8.61 5.28 10.95
C VAL A 277 -7.29 5.61 11.64
N GLY A 278 -6.72 4.64 12.34
CA GLY A 278 -5.41 4.68 12.95
C GLY A 278 -4.73 3.32 12.86
N ASN A 279 -4.03 2.91 13.92
CA ASN A 279 -3.30 1.65 13.94
C ASN A 279 -3.36 0.98 15.32
N LYS A 280 -2.96 -0.30 15.41
CA LYS A 280 -3.05 -1.10 16.64
C LYS A 280 -2.43 -0.44 17.88
N THR A 281 -1.38 0.34 17.71
CA THR A 281 -0.65 1.00 18.79
C THR A 281 -1.27 2.34 19.21
N GLY A 282 -2.00 3.00 18.30
CA GLY A 282 -2.58 4.34 18.48
C GLY A 282 -1.55 5.45 18.28
N ASN A 283 -0.58 5.24 17.40
CA ASN A 283 0.43 6.22 17.02
C ASN A 283 0.43 6.49 15.51
N ALA A 284 -0.68 6.21 14.85
CA ALA A 284 -0.81 6.41 13.41
C ALA A 284 -0.48 7.86 13.06
N PRO A 285 0.31 8.09 11.99
CA PRO A 285 0.56 9.43 11.49
C PRO A 285 -0.75 10.08 11.02
N GLY A 286 -0.81 11.41 11.11
CA GLY A 286 -1.98 12.21 10.77
C GLY A 286 -2.42 13.11 11.92
N LEU A 287 -3.05 14.24 11.56
CA LEU A 287 -3.59 15.21 12.48
C LEU A 287 -5.11 15.29 12.35
N ALA A 288 -5.75 15.71 13.44
CA ALA A 288 -7.11 16.24 13.41
C ALA A 288 -7.02 17.75 13.55
N ASP A 289 -7.47 18.47 12.52
CA ASP A 289 -7.56 19.93 12.47
C ASP A 289 -8.99 20.34 12.80
N ILE A 290 -9.16 21.19 13.81
CA ILE A 290 -10.46 21.61 14.33
C ILE A 290 -10.55 23.13 14.25
N ARG A 291 -11.72 23.62 13.83
CA ARG A 291 -12.07 25.03 13.80
C ARG A 291 -13.37 25.28 14.57
N TYR A 292 -13.39 26.37 15.31
CA TYR A 292 -14.59 26.97 15.89
C TYR A 292 -14.76 28.40 15.35
N ASP A 293 -15.97 28.77 14.92
CA ASP A 293 -16.25 30.07 14.29
C ASP A 293 -16.52 31.23 15.28
N GLY A 294 -16.50 30.96 16.59
CA GLY A 294 -16.78 31.95 17.64
C GLY A 294 -18.27 32.22 17.90
N LYS A 295 -19.20 31.58 17.18
CA LYS A 295 -20.65 31.92 17.20
C LYS A 295 -21.53 30.86 17.86
N GLY A 296 -20.95 29.75 18.32
CA GLY A 296 -21.67 28.65 18.94
C GLY A 296 -21.99 28.80 20.42
N GLY A 297 -21.77 29.97 21.03
CA GLY A 297 -22.10 30.23 22.44
C GLY A 297 -21.26 29.46 23.47
N LEU A 298 -20.06 29.02 23.07
CA LEU A 298 -19.10 28.41 23.98
C LEU A 298 -18.54 29.47 24.93
N ASN A 299 -18.66 29.25 26.24
CA ASN A 299 -18.22 30.18 27.27
C ASN A 299 -17.28 29.52 28.28
N GLY A 300 -16.37 30.32 28.85
CA GLY A 300 -15.65 29.98 30.08
C GLY A 300 -16.59 29.87 31.28
N LYS A 301 -16.11 29.26 32.36
CA LYS A 301 -16.86 29.11 33.63
C LYS A 301 -17.12 30.46 34.32
N ASP A 302 -16.31 31.47 34.00
CA ASP A 302 -16.46 32.88 34.35
C ASP A 302 -17.58 33.60 33.57
N GLY A 303 -18.05 33.00 32.47
CA GLY A 303 -19.11 33.54 31.61
C GLY A 303 -18.61 34.28 30.38
N ASP A 304 -17.30 34.42 30.20
CA ASP A 304 -16.71 35.07 29.04
C ASP A 304 -16.84 34.16 27.80
N ALA A 305 -17.15 34.77 26.65
CA ALA A 305 -17.30 34.04 25.40
C ALA A 305 -15.93 33.60 24.89
N VAL A 306 -15.82 32.31 24.51
CA VAL A 306 -14.64 31.80 23.82
C VAL A 306 -14.65 32.32 22.39
N ASN A 307 -13.56 32.96 21.98
CA ASN A 307 -13.40 33.48 20.63
C ASN A 307 -13.22 32.37 19.59
N GLN A 308 -13.24 32.73 18.31
CA GLN A 308 -12.91 31.80 17.24
C GLN A 308 -11.50 31.21 17.47
N PHE A 309 -11.34 29.93 17.16
CA PHE A 309 -10.03 29.29 17.27
C PHE A 309 -9.85 28.21 16.21
N TRP A 310 -8.59 27.89 15.97
CA TRP A 310 -8.17 26.66 15.32
C TRP A 310 -7.21 25.93 16.25
N THR A 311 -7.23 24.61 16.17
CA THR A 311 -6.29 23.77 16.89
C THR A 311 -6.08 22.48 16.11
N SER A 312 -4.95 21.85 16.36
CA SER A 312 -4.63 20.57 15.73
C SER A 312 -4.01 19.65 16.76
N GLY A 313 -4.14 18.36 16.53
CA GLY A 313 -3.30 17.42 17.26
C GLY A 313 -3.46 15.98 16.83
N PRO A 314 -2.83 15.07 17.59
CA PRO A 314 -2.53 13.74 17.10
C PRO A 314 -3.78 12.87 16.98
N ASN A 315 -3.68 11.91 16.06
CA ASN A 315 -4.61 10.80 15.96
C ASN A 315 -4.13 9.60 16.80
N HIS A 316 -4.79 9.32 17.92
CA HIS A 316 -4.50 8.14 18.74
C HIS A 316 -5.45 6.96 18.50
N SER A 317 -6.29 7.04 17.46
CA SER A 317 -7.25 5.98 17.14
C SER A 317 -6.57 4.62 16.97
N ARG A 318 -7.24 3.59 17.50
CA ARG A 318 -6.86 2.18 17.28
C ARG A 318 -7.74 1.47 16.28
N HIS A 319 -8.64 2.20 15.62
CA HIS A 319 -9.50 1.65 14.59
C HIS A 319 -8.67 1.36 13.33
N GLN A 320 -8.60 0.10 12.93
CA GLN A 320 -7.96 -0.31 11.68
C GLN A 320 -9.04 -0.57 10.62
N LEU A 321 -8.76 -0.18 9.38
CA LEU A 321 -9.63 -0.54 8.25
C LEU A 321 -9.69 -2.05 8.09
N ARG A 322 -10.89 -2.55 7.81
CA ARG A 322 -11.18 -3.95 7.54
C ARG A 322 -12.24 -4.05 6.47
N THR A 323 -12.04 -4.93 5.52
CA THR A 323 -13.09 -5.35 4.60
C THR A 323 -14.11 -6.22 5.31
N LYS A 324 -15.31 -6.32 4.74
CA LYS A 324 -16.37 -7.19 5.28
C LYS A 324 -15.99 -8.68 5.33
N TRP A 325 -15.09 -9.14 4.45
CA TRP A 325 -14.70 -10.54 4.38
C TRP A 325 -13.68 -10.93 5.44
N ALA A 326 -12.85 -9.98 5.91
CA ALA A 326 -11.85 -10.26 6.94
C ALA A 326 -12.47 -10.68 8.27
N ASP A 327 -13.70 -10.26 8.55
CA ASP A 327 -14.41 -10.63 9.78
C ASP A 327 -14.82 -12.11 9.80
N ASP A 328 -14.92 -12.74 8.62
CA ASP A 328 -15.26 -14.17 8.47
C ASP A 328 -14.01 -15.07 8.38
N VAL A 329 -12.80 -14.50 8.32
CA VAL A 329 -11.56 -15.27 8.20
C VAL A 329 -11.23 -15.96 9.52
N THR A 330 -10.94 -17.26 9.41
CA THR A 330 -10.52 -18.12 10.53
C THR A 330 -9.39 -19.04 10.07
N PRO A 331 -8.64 -19.66 11.01
CA PRO A 331 -7.72 -20.74 10.69
C PRO A 331 -8.35 -21.93 9.95
N GLY A 332 -9.68 -22.09 10.06
CA GLY A 332 -10.43 -23.18 9.45
C GLY A 332 -10.77 -22.96 7.98
N ASN A 333 -10.89 -21.72 7.52
CA ASN A 333 -11.41 -21.39 6.18
C ASN A 333 -10.50 -20.51 5.31
N ALA A 334 -9.32 -20.09 5.79
CA ALA A 334 -8.36 -19.32 5.00
C ALA A 334 -7.99 -20.06 3.69
N HIS A 335 -8.42 -19.50 2.54
CA HIS A 335 -8.11 -19.95 1.18
C HIS A 335 -8.15 -21.48 1.01
N ARG A 336 -9.37 -22.06 1.03
CA ARG A 336 -9.63 -23.51 0.93
C ARG A 336 -9.97 -24.01 -0.47
N GLU A 337 -9.97 -23.12 -1.45
CA GLU A 337 -10.07 -23.53 -2.84
C GLU A 337 -8.83 -24.34 -3.28
N TYR A 338 -8.93 -24.99 -4.44
CA TYR A 338 -7.76 -25.66 -5.02
C TYR A 338 -6.91 -24.61 -5.76
N PRO A 339 -5.61 -24.46 -5.44
CA PRO A 339 -4.83 -23.30 -5.89
C PRO A 339 -4.55 -23.24 -7.39
N ARG A 340 -4.60 -24.35 -8.14
CA ARG A 340 -4.22 -24.41 -9.57
C ARG A 340 -5.39 -24.80 -10.49
N PRO A 341 -6.29 -23.86 -10.85
CA PRO A 341 -7.45 -24.13 -11.71
C PRO A 341 -7.16 -24.81 -13.06
N GLN A 342 -5.97 -24.63 -13.63
CA GLN A 342 -5.55 -25.26 -14.90
C GLN A 342 -4.78 -26.59 -14.74
N LEU A 343 -4.49 -27.00 -13.51
CA LEU A 343 -3.78 -28.25 -13.18
C LEU A 343 -4.38 -28.93 -11.95
N LYS A 344 -5.70 -29.15 -11.99
CA LYS A 344 -6.45 -29.71 -10.87
C LYS A 344 -6.33 -31.21 -10.74
N ARG A 345 -5.92 -31.66 -9.56
CA ARG A 345 -5.98 -33.04 -9.10
C ARG A 345 -7.14 -33.25 -8.12
N LYS A 346 -7.60 -34.49 -8.03
CA LYS A 346 -8.71 -34.86 -7.13
C LYS A 346 -8.24 -34.88 -5.68
N ASP A 347 -7.12 -35.56 -5.44
CA ASP A 347 -6.57 -35.76 -4.10
C ASP A 347 -5.54 -34.68 -3.84
N TRP A 348 -5.70 -33.96 -2.73
CA TRP A 348 -4.82 -32.89 -2.28
C TRP A 348 -5.17 -32.54 -0.83
N GLN A 349 -4.30 -31.79 -0.14
CA GLN A 349 -4.57 -31.28 1.20
C GLN A 349 -4.04 -29.87 1.36
N ASN A 350 -4.93 -28.96 1.74
CA ASN A 350 -4.59 -27.58 2.06
C ASN A 350 -3.82 -27.49 3.40
N LEU A 351 -2.74 -26.73 3.42
CA LEU A 351 -1.90 -26.44 4.60
C LEU A 351 -1.95 -24.94 4.98
N ASN A 352 -3.02 -24.24 4.67
CA ASN A 352 -3.33 -22.95 5.30
C ASN A 352 -3.92 -23.16 6.69
N GLY A 353 -3.96 -22.09 7.48
CA GLY A 353 -4.42 -22.07 8.86
C GLY A 353 -3.35 -21.58 9.83
N SER A 354 -3.49 -21.91 11.10
CA SER A 354 -2.55 -21.47 12.14
C SER A 354 -1.25 -22.27 12.08
N TRP A 355 -0.14 -21.57 11.93
CA TRP A 355 1.22 -22.08 12.07
C TRP A 355 1.85 -21.46 13.31
N GLN A 356 2.90 -22.09 13.84
CA GLN A 356 3.78 -21.48 14.82
C GLN A 356 4.76 -20.53 14.11
N PHE A 357 5.16 -19.45 14.78
CA PHE A 357 5.98 -18.38 14.22
C PHE A 357 7.03 -17.89 15.23
N ALA A 358 8.18 -17.45 14.72
CA ALA A 358 9.16 -16.65 15.44
C ALA A 358 10.01 -15.83 14.46
N ALA A 359 10.43 -14.64 14.90
CA ALA A 359 11.57 -13.92 14.31
C ALA A 359 12.82 -14.81 14.31
N ALA A 360 13.76 -14.55 13.40
CA ALA A 360 15.01 -15.27 13.28
C ALA A 360 16.20 -14.33 13.15
N GLU A 361 17.38 -14.82 13.54
CA GLU A 361 18.65 -14.13 13.30
C GLU A 361 19.37 -14.67 12.06
N GLU A 362 20.26 -13.87 11.48
CA GLU A 362 21.11 -14.33 10.38
C GLU A 362 21.98 -15.52 10.81
N GLY A 363 21.98 -16.60 10.03
CA GLY A 363 22.72 -17.83 10.34
C GLY A 363 22.11 -18.71 11.42
N GLU A 364 20.93 -18.36 11.96
CA GLU A 364 20.21 -19.22 12.89
C GLU A 364 19.86 -20.56 12.23
N LYS A 365 20.02 -21.66 12.99
CA LYS A 365 19.69 -23.00 12.50
C LYS A 365 18.18 -23.25 12.57
N PRO A 366 17.61 -24.07 11.66
CA PRO A 366 16.18 -24.37 11.69
C PRO A 366 15.76 -24.97 13.06
N PRO A 367 14.61 -24.55 13.63
CA PRO A 367 14.14 -24.95 14.95
C PRO A 367 13.55 -26.38 14.97
N VAL A 368 14.30 -27.37 14.49
CA VAL A 368 13.87 -28.76 14.36
C VAL A 368 13.45 -29.34 15.72
N GLY A 369 12.22 -29.87 15.79
CA GLY A 369 11.66 -30.44 17.01
C GLY A 369 11.40 -29.44 18.15
N LYS A 370 11.42 -28.13 17.87
CA LYS A 370 11.15 -27.07 18.86
C LYS A 370 9.87 -26.34 18.50
N ASP A 371 9.03 -26.08 19.50
CA ASP A 371 7.87 -25.21 19.31
C ASP A 371 8.29 -23.74 19.25
N LEU A 372 7.64 -22.97 18.37
CA LEU A 372 7.78 -21.52 18.31
C LEU A 372 6.69 -20.83 19.15
N LYS A 373 7.01 -19.65 19.66
CA LYS A 373 6.23 -18.98 20.71
C LYS A 373 4.96 -18.33 20.20
N GLU A 374 4.99 -17.83 18.97
CA GLU A 374 3.89 -17.07 18.39
C GLU A 374 3.11 -17.93 17.40
N LYS A 375 1.96 -17.40 16.95
CA LYS A 375 1.13 -18.03 15.94
C LYS A 375 0.86 -17.04 14.83
N ILE A 376 0.91 -17.52 13.60
CA ILE A 376 0.59 -16.77 12.40
C ILE A 376 -0.47 -17.51 11.59
N LEU A 377 -1.40 -16.76 10.98
CA LEU A 377 -2.36 -17.30 10.03
C LEU A 377 -1.77 -17.28 8.61
N VAL A 378 -1.45 -18.46 8.08
CA VAL A 378 -1.03 -18.63 6.68
C VAL A 378 -2.29 -18.76 5.80
N PRO A 379 -2.37 -18.04 4.67
CA PRO A 379 -1.25 -17.44 3.94
C PRO A 379 -1.26 -15.90 3.93
N TYR A 380 -1.41 -15.24 5.08
CA TYR A 380 -1.37 -13.78 5.10
C TYR A 380 0.04 -13.27 5.45
N PRO A 381 0.54 -12.19 4.81
CA PRO A 381 1.86 -11.62 5.09
C PRO A 381 2.06 -11.29 6.56
N VAL A 382 3.30 -11.33 7.05
CA VAL A 382 3.62 -11.11 8.47
C VAL A 382 3.08 -9.77 8.97
N GLU A 383 3.18 -8.72 8.16
CA GLU A 383 2.77 -7.36 8.49
C GLU A 383 1.25 -7.15 8.46
N SER A 384 0.50 -8.07 7.87
CA SER A 384 -0.95 -7.93 7.73
C SER A 384 -1.71 -8.14 9.04
N GLN A 385 -2.89 -7.53 9.14
CA GLN A 385 -3.77 -7.71 10.30
C GLN A 385 -4.27 -9.16 10.43
N LEU A 386 -4.58 -9.81 9.29
CA LEU A 386 -5.10 -11.17 9.25
C LEU A 386 -4.06 -12.22 9.68
N SER A 387 -2.77 -11.95 9.55
CA SER A 387 -1.72 -12.85 10.04
C SER A 387 -1.70 -12.95 11.57
N GLY A 388 -2.10 -11.87 12.24
CA GLY A 388 -2.06 -11.70 13.70
C GLY A 388 -0.72 -11.20 14.25
N ILE A 389 0.29 -10.99 13.38
CA ILE A 389 1.65 -10.56 13.79
C ILE A 389 1.81 -9.03 13.72
N GLU A 390 1.46 -8.39 12.59
CA GLU A 390 1.42 -6.93 12.40
C GLU A 390 2.73 -6.20 12.73
N ARG A 391 3.87 -6.78 12.32
CA ARG A 391 5.19 -6.15 12.41
C ARG A 391 6.11 -6.69 11.32
N HIS A 392 7.11 -5.92 10.95
CA HIS A 392 8.13 -6.36 9.99
C HIS A 392 9.19 -7.24 10.67
N GLU A 393 9.66 -8.24 9.93
CA GLU A 393 10.79 -9.11 10.29
C GLU A 393 11.58 -9.40 9.01
N ASP A 394 12.86 -9.05 8.94
CA ASP A 394 13.69 -9.41 7.78
C ASP A 394 13.83 -10.93 7.65
N ARG A 395 13.86 -11.63 8.78
CA ARG A 395 14.10 -13.08 8.88
C ARG A 395 13.14 -13.73 9.86
N MET A 396 12.59 -14.87 9.47
CA MET A 396 11.57 -15.55 10.26
C MET A 396 11.52 -17.06 10.05
N TRP A 397 11.03 -17.78 11.06
CA TRP A 397 10.72 -19.20 11.01
C TRP A 397 9.22 -19.45 11.15
N TYR A 398 8.69 -20.27 10.25
CA TYR A 398 7.37 -20.88 10.35
C TYR A 398 7.52 -22.35 10.71
N ARG A 399 6.60 -22.86 11.54
CA ARG A 399 6.51 -24.29 11.84
C ARG A 399 5.08 -24.77 11.89
N ARG A 400 4.82 -25.94 11.30
CA ARG A 400 3.58 -26.68 11.50
C ARG A 400 3.81 -28.17 11.44
N THR A 401 2.80 -28.92 11.87
CA THR A 401 2.71 -30.35 11.58
C THR A 401 1.66 -30.64 10.51
N PHE A 402 1.82 -31.76 9.81
CA PHE A 402 0.80 -32.30 8.90
C PHE A 402 0.73 -33.83 9.02
N THR A 403 -0.32 -34.42 8.47
CA THR A 403 -0.49 -35.88 8.40
C THR A 403 -0.77 -36.27 6.97
N VAL A 404 -0.04 -37.27 6.46
CA VAL A 404 -0.25 -37.81 5.13
C VAL A 404 -1.38 -38.85 5.19
N PRO A 405 -2.47 -38.70 4.42
CA PRO A 405 -3.52 -39.71 4.38
C PRO A 405 -3.02 -41.08 3.94
N GLU A 406 -3.33 -42.14 4.71
CA GLU A 406 -2.85 -43.51 4.43
C GLU A 406 -3.32 -44.02 3.05
N ASN A 407 -4.52 -43.62 2.63
CA ASN A 407 -5.09 -44.00 1.33
C ASN A 407 -4.36 -43.36 0.13
N TRP A 408 -3.44 -42.41 0.34
CA TRP A 408 -2.61 -41.85 -0.73
C TRP A 408 -1.45 -42.77 -1.13
N ARG A 409 -1.11 -43.78 -0.31
CA ARG A 409 -0.07 -44.78 -0.60
C ARG A 409 1.28 -44.20 -1.03
N ILE A 410 1.70 -43.12 -0.37
CA ILE A 410 3.01 -42.49 -0.63
C ILE A 410 4.14 -43.51 -0.37
N GLY A 411 5.09 -43.60 -1.30
CA GLY A 411 6.16 -44.60 -1.28
C GLY A 411 5.82 -45.93 -1.97
N ASP A 412 4.54 -46.17 -2.29
CA ASP A 412 4.07 -47.34 -3.05
C ASP A 412 3.46 -46.90 -4.39
N GLY A 413 4.33 -46.52 -5.34
CA GLY A 413 3.94 -46.03 -6.67
C GLY A 413 3.43 -44.59 -6.71
N LYS A 414 3.31 -43.92 -5.56
CA LYS A 414 2.98 -42.49 -5.43
C LYS A 414 4.09 -41.72 -4.72
N ARG A 415 4.25 -40.46 -5.10
CA ARG A 415 5.16 -39.47 -4.49
C ARG A 415 4.32 -38.35 -3.88
N LEU A 416 4.90 -37.60 -2.95
CA LEU A 416 4.22 -36.50 -2.27
C LEU A 416 4.90 -35.17 -2.60
N ASN A 417 4.19 -34.31 -3.32
CA ASN A 417 4.63 -32.96 -3.59
C ASN A 417 4.09 -32.02 -2.51
N LEU A 418 4.98 -31.24 -1.90
CA LEU A 418 4.67 -30.07 -1.10
C LEU A 418 4.82 -28.82 -1.98
N ASN A 419 3.77 -28.02 -2.09
CA ASN A 419 3.70 -26.90 -3.02
C ASN A 419 3.45 -25.60 -2.25
N PHE A 420 4.04 -24.52 -2.75
CA PHE A 420 3.86 -23.16 -2.26
C PHE A 420 3.39 -22.27 -3.41
N GLY A 421 2.36 -21.46 -3.16
CA GLY A 421 1.87 -20.50 -4.15
C GLY A 421 2.86 -19.36 -4.37
N ALA A 422 3.42 -18.84 -3.28
CA ALA A 422 4.46 -17.83 -3.23
C ALA A 422 4.93 -17.68 -1.77
N VAL A 423 6.21 -17.35 -1.59
CA VAL A 423 6.80 -16.99 -0.31
C VAL A 423 7.75 -15.83 -0.56
N ASP A 424 7.48 -14.66 0.02
CA ASP A 424 8.30 -13.48 -0.20
C ASP A 424 9.43 -13.40 0.87
N TRP A 425 10.72 -13.41 0.53
CA TRP A 425 11.29 -13.50 -0.82
C TRP A 425 12.22 -14.70 -1.05
N GLN A 426 13.10 -15.01 -0.09
CA GLN A 426 13.98 -16.17 -0.14
C GLN A 426 13.58 -17.16 0.94
N SER A 427 13.34 -18.42 0.58
CA SER A 427 12.88 -19.44 1.52
C SER A 427 13.72 -20.71 1.53
N GLU A 428 13.79 -21.34 2.70
CA GLU A 428 14.34 -22.68 2.90
C GLU A 428 13.29 -23.56 3.56
N VAL A 429 13.03 -24.73 2.98
CA VAL A 429 11.98 -25.64 3.47
C VAL A 429 12.59 -26.92 4.01
N TYR A 430 12.15 -27.30 5.20
CA TYR A 430 12.58 -28.50 5.90
C TYR A 430 11.40 -29.39 6.24
N VAL A 431 11.51 -30.68 5.94
CA VAL A 431 10.57 -31.70 6.42
C VAL A 431 11.31 -32.64 7.35
N ASN A 432 10.82 -32.76 8.59
CA ASN A 432 11.40 -33.61 9.63
C ASN A 432 12.90 -33.37 9.91
N GLY A 433 13.35 -32.12 9.74
CA GLY A 433 14.74 -31.69 9.91
C GLY A 433 15.63 -31.85 8.68
N ARG A 434 15.12 -32.40 7.57
CA ARG A 434 15.84 -32.49 6.28
C ARG A 434 15.43 -31.33 5.39
N LYS A 435 16.40 -30.53 4.89
CA LYS A 435 16.15 -29.51 3.86
C LYS A 435 15.67 -30.22 2.59
N VAL A 436 14.48 -29.87 2.11
CA VAL A 436 13.85 -30.48 0.93
C VAL A 436 13.90 -29.57 -0.29
N THR A 437 13.92 -28.24 -0.10
CA THR A 437 14.11 -27.27 -1.17
C THR A 437 14.57 -25.91 -0.64
N GLU A 438 15.01 -25.05 -1.54
CA GLU A 438 15.19 -23.62 -1.37
C GLU A 438 14.56 -22.89 -2.57
N HIS A 439 14.04 -21.69 -2.33
CA HIS A 439 13.42 -20.86 -3.38
C HIS A 439 13.84 -19.40 -3.22
N LYS A 440 13.89 -18.67 -4.33
CA LYS A 440 14.17 -17.23 -4.34
C LYS A 440 13.34 -16.57 -5.43
N GLY A 441 12.34 -15.81 -5.01
CA GLY A 441 11.33 -15.18 -5.86
C GLY A 441 10.03 -15.00 -5.06
N GLY A 442 9.46 -13.80 -5.12
CA GLY A 442 8.39 -13.37 -4.21
C GLY A 442 6.98 -13.66 -4.73
N TYR A 443 6.88 -13.92 -6.03
CA TYR A 443 5.62 -13.92 -6.76
C TYR A 443 5.39 -15.19 -7.59
N ASP A 444 6.31 -16.15 -7.52
CA ASP A 444 6.28 -17.41 -8.29
C ASP A 444 6.15 -18.65 -7.40
N LYS A 445 5.65 -19.74 -8.00
CA LYS A 445 5.35 -21.00 -7.33
C LYS A 445 6.58 -21.89 -7.28
N PHE A 446 6.66 -22.71 -6.25
CA PHE A 446 7.66 -23.77 -6.20
C PHE A 446 7.14 -25.03 -5.50
N THR A 447 7.78 -26.16 -5.81
CA THR A 447 7.38 -27.49 -5.34
C THR A 447 8.59 -28.26 -4.85
N ALA A 448 8.41 -29.03 -3.78
CA ALA A 448 9.37 -29.99 -3.28
C ALA A 448 8.74 -31.38 -3.22
N ASP A 449 9.44 -32.37 -3.75
CA ASP A 449 9.11 -33.77 -3.50
C ASP A 449 9.64 -34.17 -2.12
N VAL A 450 8.73 -34.42 -1.19
CA VAL A 450 9.05 -34.68 0.22
C VAL A 450 9.01 -36.16 0.56
N THR A 451 8.82 -37.05 -0.43
CA THR A 451 8.63 -38.50 -0.23
C THR A 451 9.72 -39.12 0.64
N GLU A 452 10.98 -38.84 0.33
CA GLU A 452 12.15 -39.40 1.04
C GLU A 452 12.48 -38.69 2.37
N ALA A 453 11.75 -37.62 2.71
CA ALA A 453 11.88 -36.90 3.97
C ALA A 453 10.84 -37.34 5.01
N LEU A 454 9.84 -38.14 4.60
CA LEU A 454 8.80 -38.65 5.49
C LEU A 454 9.38 -39.64 6.50
N LYS A 455 8.93 -39.53 7.75
CA LYS A 455 9.25 -40.50 8.81
C LYS A 455 8.09 -41.50 8.96
N PRO A 456 8.39 -42.75 9.38
CA PRO A 456 7.35 -43.70 9.77
C PRO A 456 6.43 -43.11 10.85
N GLY A 457 5.12 -43.31 10.70
CA GLY A 457 4.10 -42.71 11.55
C GLY A 457 3.23 -41.70 10.78
N ARG A 458 2.27 -41.09 11.48
CA ARG A 458 1.24 -40.24 10.84
C ARG A 458 1.66 -38.77 10.76
N THR A 459 2.29 -38.24 11.80
CA THR A 459 2.57 -36.80 11.91
C THR A 459 3.98 -36.45 11.43
N GLN A 460 4.06 -35.46 10.55
CA GLN A 460 5.29 -34.95 9.96
C GLN A 460 5.49 -33.49 10.38
N GLU A 461 6.73 -33.05 10.54
CA GLU A 461 7.09 -31.66 10.84
C GLU A 461 7.47 -30.92 9.56
N LEU A 462 6.94 -29.72 9.38
CA LEU A 462 7.29 -28.77 8.32
C LEU A 462 7.80 -27.48 8.96
N ILE A 463 8.99 -27.06 8.55
CA ILE A 463 9.61 -25.80 8.93
C ILE A 463 9.96 -25.02 7.65
N VAL A 464 9.68 -23.72 7.65
CA VAL A 464 10.03 -22.82 6.55
C VAL A 464 10.77 -21.62 7.13
N GLY A 465 12.00 -21.39 6.68
CA GLY A 465 12.75 -20.17 6.97
C GLY A 465 12.55 -19.20 5.82
N VAL A 466 12.38 -17.92 6.14
CA VAL A 466 12.21 -16.87 5.13
C VAL A 466 13.15 -15.70 5.43
N TYR A 467 13.72 -15.14 4.37
CA TYR A 467 14.45 -13.88 4.36
C TYR A 467 13.83 -12.96 3.31
N ASP A 468 13.43 -11.77 3.74
CA ASP A 468 12.94 -10.71 2.88
C ASP A 468 13.59 -9.38 3.31
N PRO A 469 14.53 -8.84 2.52
CA PRO A 469 15.10 -7.53 2.81
C PRO A 469 14.16 -6.37 2.46
N THR A 470 13.06 -6.62 1.76
CA THR A 470 12.22 -5.59 1.12
C THR A 470 13.09 -4.62 0.30
N ASP A 471 13.35 -3.42 0.83
CA ASP A 471 14.18 -2.36 0.23
C ASP A 471 15.32 -1.89 1.18
N ALA A 472 15.76 -2.73 2.11
CA ALA A 472 16.85 -2.39 3.03
C ALA A 472 18.12 -1.94 2.28
N ASP A 473 18.73 -0.82 2.69
CA ASP A 473 19.89 -0.19 2.04
C ASP A 473 21.06 -1.15 1.75
N ASN A 474 21.34 -2.04 2.70
CA ASN A 474 22.43 -3.02 2.61
C ASN A 474 21.94 -4.43 2.19
N GLY A 475 20.66 -4.54 1.83
CA GLY A 475 20.01 -5.77 1.39
C GLY A 475 20.18 -6.03 -0.11
N ALA A 476 19.73 -7.22 -0.52
CA ALA A 476 19.52 -7.49 -1.93
C ALA A 476 18.43 -6.55 -2.49
N ASN A 477 18.37 -6.38 -3.82
CA ASN A 477 17.34 -5.60 -4.50
C ASN A 477 16.34 -6.55 -5.20
N PRO A 478 15.39 -7.17 -4.45
CA PRO A 478 14.35 -8.01 -5.03
C PRO A 478 13.36 -7.17 -5.86
N PRO A 479 12.68 -7.77 -6.85
CA PRO A 479 11.46 -7.20 -7.40
C PRO A 479 10.36 -7.07 -6.34
N VAL A 480 9.72 -5.91 -6.25
CA VAL A 480 8.71 -5.56 -5.24
C VAL A 480 7.52 -4.83 -5.90
N GLY A 481 6.30 -5.16 -5.48
CA GLY A 481 5.05 -4.48 -5.83
C GLY A 481 4.72 -3.29 -4.94
N LYS A 482 5.62 -2.28 -4.92
CA LYS A 482 5.55 -1.02 -4.14
C LYS A 482 5.68 -1.13 -2.62
N GLN A 483 5.86 -2.33 -2.06
CA GLN A 483 6.11 -2.47 -0.63
C GLN A 483 7.46 -1.82 -0.23
N ARG A 484 7.48 -1.04 0.85
CA ARG A 484 8.67 -0.30 1.35
C ARG A 484 8.72 -0.33 2.87
N LEU A 485 9.93 -0.34 3.45
CA LEU A 485 10.14 -0.24 4.89
C LEU A 485 9.65 1.10 5.48
N ASP A 486 9.61 2.16 4.68
CA ASP A 486 9.03 3.47 5.02
C ASP A 486 7.82 3.79 4.12
N PRO A 487 6.62 3.22 4.40
CA PRO A 487 5.45 3.38 3.56
C PRO A 487 4.90 4.82 3.64
N SER A 488 4.92 5.51 2.51
CA SER A 488 4.40 6.87 2.37
C SER A 488 4.07 7.21 0.91
N GLY A 489 3.13 8.13 0.69
CA GLY A 489 2.69 8.52 -0.65
C GLY A 489 2.17 7.31 -1.45
N ILE A 490 2.84 7.01 -2.56
CA ILE A 490 2.52 5.89 -3.47
C ILE A 490 3.14 4.55 -3.05
N TRP A 491 3.84 4.49 -1.90
CA TRP A 491 4.51 3.31 -1.39
C TRP A 491 3.77 2.70 -0.21
N TYR A 492 3.71 1.38 -0.14
CA TYR A 492 2.83 0.66 0.77
C TYR A 492 3.55 -0.20 1.80
N THR A 493 2.81 -0.67 2.80
CA THR A 493 3.31 -1.54 3.87
C THR A 493 4.07 -2.78 3.34
N PRO A 494 5.21 -3.18 3.95
CA PRO A 494 5.92 -4.44 3.65
C PRO A 494 4.98 -5.65 3.63
N SER A 495 5.25 -6.66 2.80
CA SER A 495 4.42 -7.86 2.67
C SER A 495 5.28 -9.11 2.54
N SER A 496 5.88 -9.52 3.65
CA SER A 496 6.85 -10.61 3.70
C SER A 496 6.23 -11.97 4.08
N GLY A 497 6.96 -13.05 3.82
CA GLY A 497 6.64 -14.38 4.29
C GLY A 497 5.71 -15.18 3.37
N ILE A 498 5.02 -16.17 3.94
CA ILE A 498 4.13 -17.05 3.18
C ILE A 498 2.81 -16.33 2.90
N TRP A 499 2.66 -15.76 1.70
CA TRP A 499 1.49 -14.95 1.35
C TRP A 499 0.53 -15.61 0.34
N GLN A 500 0.85 -16.80 -0.19
CA GLN A 500 -0.12 -17.62 -0.92
C GLN A 500 -0.21 -19.05 -0.37
N THR A 501 -1.25 -19.78 -0.80
CA THR A 501 -1.60 -21.10 -0.27
C THR A 501 -0.43 -22.09 -0.27
N VAL A 502 -0.33 -22.88 0.81
CA VAL A 502 0.57 -24.04 0.91
C VAL A 502 -0.27 -25.30 0.86
N TRP A 503 0.14 -26.32 0.09
CA TRP A 503 -0.64 -27.56 -0.03
C TRP A 503 0.17 -28.81 -0.41
N LEU A 504 -0.40 -29.97 -0.13
CA LEU A 504 0.16 -31.29 -0.48
C LEU A 504 -0.62 -31.93 -1.63
N GLU A 505 0.09 -32.66 -2.48
CA GLU A 505 -0.51 -33.49 -3.53
C GLU A 505 0.16 -34.87 -3.66
N PRO A 506 -0.62 -35.97 -3.63
CA PRO A 506 -0.14 -37.27 -4.04
C PRO A 506 -0.07 -37.36 -5.57
N VAL A 507 1.14 -37.49 -6.10
CA VAL A 507 1.40 -37.57 -7.55
C VAL A 507 1.88 -38.96 -7.95
N ALA A 508 1.65 -39.36 -9.19
CA ALA A 508 2.28 -40.57 -9.73
C ALA A 508 3.79 -40.36 -9.90
N ALA A 509 4.57 -41.46 -10.00
CA ALA A 509 6.00 -41.35 -10.30
C ALA A 509 6.26 -40.57 -11.61
N ASP A 510 5.50 -40.88 -12.66
CA ASP A 510 5.41 -40.07 -13.87
C ASP A 510 4.17 -39.16 -13.77
N HIS A 511 4.35 -37.86 -13.59
CA HIS A 511 3.27 -36.87 -13.43
C HIS A 511 3.61 -35.55 -14.11
N ALA A 512 2.58 -34.75 -14.42
CA ALA A 512 2.79 -33.41 -14.99
C ALA A 512 3.04 -32.37 -13.90
N ASP A 513 4.14 -31.64 -13.96
CA ASP A 513 4.35 -30.47 -13.10
C ASP A 513 3.54 -29.27 -13.58
N SER A 514 3.43 -29.12 -14.90
CA SER A 514 2.64 -28.07 -15.53
C SER A 514 2.14 -28.46 -16.93
N LEU A 515 1.17 -27.69 -17.41
CA LEU A 515 0.64 -27.76 -18.77
C LEU A 515 0.80 -26.39 -19.44
N LYS A 516 1.55 -26.32 -20.55
CA LYS A 516 1.51 -25.15 -21.43
C LYS A 516 0.45 -25.37 -22.50
N ILE A 517 -0.54 -24.49 -22.53
CA ILE A 517 -1.70 -24.59 -23.42
C ILE A 517 -1.72 -23.37 -24.34
N THR A 518 -1.48 -23.59 -25.63
CA THR A 518 -1.30 -22.51 -26.61
C THR A 518 -2.40 -22.58 -27.68
N PRO A 519 -3.36 -21.65 -27.71
CA PRO A 519 -4.38 -21.60 -28.76
C PRO A 519 -3.80 -21.10 -30.09
N ASP A 520 -4.27 -21.66 -31.18
CA ASP A 520 -3.95 -21.26 -32.55
C ASP A 520 -5.27 -21.18 -33.33
N VAL A 521 -5.84 -19.96 -33.34
CA VAL A 521 -7.15 -19.68 -33.92
C VAL A 521 -7.16 -19.87 -35.43
N ALA A 522 -6.10 -19.42 -36.12
CA ALA A 522 -6.00 -19.53 -37.58
C ALA A 522 -6.04 -20.98 -38.04
N ASN A 523 -5.34 -21.88 -37.34
CA ASN A 523 -5.36 -23.30 -37.63
C ASN A 523 -6.46 -24.07 -36.89
N LYS A 524 -7.40 -23.40 -36.21
CA LYS A 524 -8.48 -24.02 -35.42
C LYS A 524 -7.98 -25.15 -34.51
N GLN A 525 -6.89 -24.93 -33.78
CA GLN A 525 -6.26 -25.96 -32.93
C GLN A 525 -5.75 -25.39 -31.61
N VAL A 526 -5.61 -26.24 -30.60
CA VAL A 526 -4.92 -25.93 -29.35
C VAL A 526 -3.76 -26.90 -29.16
N THR A 527 -2.59 -26.36 -28.79
CA THR A 527 -1.41 -27.16 -28.48
C THR A 527 -1.32 -27.36 -26.98
N VAL A 528 -1.18 -28.61 -26.54
CA VAL A 528 -0.99 -28.99 -25.14
C VAL A 528 0.40 -29.61 -24.99
N GLU A 529 1.24 -28.97 -24.20
CA GLU A 529 2.57 -29.45 -23.81
C GLU A 529 2.57 -29.84 -22.34
N THR A 530 2.84 -31.11 -22.05
CA THR A 530 3.05 -31.60 -20.68
C THR A 530 4.51 -31.43 -20.30
N ARG A 531 4.78 -30.77 -19.16
CA ARG A 531 6.12 -30.47 -18.66
C ARG A 531 6.35 -31.10 -17.28
N GLY A 532 7.62 -31.21 -16.87
CA GLY A 532 8.00 -31.81 -15.58
C GLY A 532 7.99 -33.34 -15.55
N VAL A 533 7.82 -33.97 -16.71
CA VAL A 533 7.76 -35.43 -16.86
C VAL A 533 8.77 -35.86 -17.90
N ARG A 534 9.42 -37.02 -17.67
CA ARG A 534 10.34 -37.61 -18.64
C ARG A 534 9.65 -37.89 -19.97
N ASP A 535 10.43 -37.90 -21.05
CA ASP A 535 9.94 -38.19 -22.39
C ASP A 535 9.43 -39.63 -22.54
N GLY A 536 8.52 -39.82 -23.50
CA GLY A 536 8.03 -41.14 -23.89
C GLY A 536 6.91 -41.71 -23.02
N VAL A 537 6.46 -41.02 -21.96
CA VAL A 537 5.30 -41.43 -21.15
C VAL A 537 4.02 -41.25 -21.98
N PRO A 538 3.10 -42.22 -22.02
CA PRO A 538 1.83 -42.06 -22.73
C PRO A 538 1.05 -40.85 -22.21
N VAL A 539 0.60 -39.98 -23.11
CA VAL A 539 -0.24 -38.83 -22.77
C VAL A 539 -1.49 -38.80 -23.64
N THR A 540 -2.64 -38.52 -23.03
CA THR A 540 -3.91 -38.27 -23.72
C THR A 540 -4.48 -36.96 -23.23
N ALA A 541 -4.79 -36.05 -24.15
CA ALA A 541 -5.49 -34.80 -23.87
C ALA A 541 -6.87 -34.83 -24.54
N THR A 542 -7.90 -34.46 -23.79
CA THR A 542 -9.29 -34.45 -24.24
C THR A 542 -9.93 -33.11 -23.89
N ALA A 543 -10.47 -32.42 -24.89
CA ALA A 543 -11.16 -31.14 -24.73
C ALA A 543 -12.68 -31.31 -24.78
N TYR A 544 -13.40 -30.54 -23.96
CA TYR A 544 -14.85 -30.56 -23.85
C TYR A 544 -15.47 -29.16 -23.94
N GLU A 545 -16.62 -29.10 -24.60
CA GLU A 545 -17.58 -28.00 -24.53
C GLU A 545 -18.71 -28.44 -23.59
N GLY A 546 -18.67 -27.98 -22.34
CA GLY A 546 -19.51 -28.50 -21.26
C GLY A 546 -19.32 -30.02 -21.12
N LYS A 547 -20.36 -30.81 -21.43
CA LYS A 547 -20.29 -32.28 -21.37
C LYS A 547 -19.89 -32.94 -22.70
N LYS A 548 -19.87 -32.19 -23.80
CA LYS A 548 -19.61 -32.71 -25.14
C LYS A 548 -18.10 -32.79 -25.39
N LYS A 549 -17.58 -33.98 -25.70
CA LYS A 549 -16.19 -34.14 -26.17
C LYS A 549 -16.06 -33.50 -27.55
N VAL A 550 -15.17 -32.52 -27.69
CA VAL A 550 -14.94 -31.80 -28.96
C VAL A 550 -13.63 -32.17 -29.64
N ALA A 551 -12.63 -32.61 -28.87
CA ALA A 551 -11.37 -33.11 -29.40
C ALA A 551 -10.69 -34.08 -28.44
N GLU A 552 -9.89 -35.00 -28.98
CA GLU A 552 -9.06 -35.93 -28.22
C GLU A 552 -7.83 -36.30 -29.04
N LEU A 553 -6.67 -36.32 -28.40
CA LEU A 553 -5.45 -36.78 -29.03
C LEU A 553 -4.60 -37.54 -28.01
N SER A 554 -4.01 -38.65 -28.45
CA SER A 554 -3.04 -39.42 -27.67
C SER A 554 -1.67 -39.37 -28.33
N GLY A 555 -0.63 -39.37 -27.51
CA GLY A 555 0.76 -39.36 -27.95
C GLY A 555 1.68 -39.72 -26.78
N ARG A 556 2.86 -39.10 -26.76
CA ARG A 556 3.85 -39.30 -25.71
C ARG A 556 4.43 -37.95 -25.27
N THR A 557 4.80 -37.85 -24.00
CA THR A 557 5.54 -36.71 -23.44
C THR A 557 6.86 -36.49 -24.21
N GLY A 558 7.37 -35.26 -24.18
CA GLY A 558 8.45 -34.80 -25.05
C GLY A 558 7.99 -34.33 -26.43
N LYS A 559 6.70 -34.51 -26.77
CA LYS A 559 6.09 -33.98 -27.99
C LYS A 559 4.77 -33.26 -27.69
N PRO A 560 4.53 -32.08 -28.28
CA PRO A 560 3.27 -31.37 -28.12
C PRO A 560 2.10 -32.14 -28.74
N LEU A 561 0.92 -32.11 -28.10
CA LEU A 561 -0.33 -32.60 -28.65
C LEU A 561 -1.11 -31.45 -29.28
N LYS A 562 -1.39 -31.52 -30.59
CA LYS A 562 -2.16 -30.48 -31.32
C LYS A 562 -3.60 -30.95 -31.55
N LEU A 563 -4.51 -30.53 -30.68
CA LEU A 563 -5.92 -30.91 -30.76
C LEU A 563 -6.64 -29.99 -31.73
N LYS A 564 -7.28 -30.55 -32.75
CA LYS A 564 -8.14 -29.79 -33.67
C LYS A 564 -9.49 -29.50 -33.03
N ILE A 565 -9.88 -28.23 -32.94
CA ILE A 565 -11.20 -27.80 -32.46
C ILE A 565 -12.02 -27.37 -33.67
N THR A 566 -12.96 -28.21 -34.11
CA THR A 566 -13.85 -27.86 -35.22
C THR A 566 -14.76 -26.71 -34.81
N ASP A 567 -14.78 -25.64 -35.62
CA ASP A 567 -15.57 -24.42 -35.44
C ASP A 567 -15.49 -23.86 -34.01
N PRO A 568 -14.29 -23.40 -33.60
CA PRO A 568 -14.04 -23.00 -32.22
C PRO A 568 -14.89 -21.77 -31.86
N ARG A 569 -15.66 -21.86 -30.77
CA ARG A 569 -16.16 -20.70 -30.04
C ARG A 569 -14.97 -19.99 -29.39
N LEU A 570 -14.75 -18.74 -29.78
CA LEU A 570 -13.60 -17.95 -29.33
C LEU A 570 -13.89 -17.27 -28.00
N TRP A 571 -12.85 -17.12 -27.19
CA TRP A 571 -12.89 -16.36 -25.95
C TRP A 571 -12.75 -14.86 -26.26
N SER A 572 -13.59 -14.03 -25.64
CA SER A 572 -13.51 -12.57 -25.64
C SER A 572 -14.11 -11.97 -24.36
N PRO A 573 -13.99 -10.66 -24.11
CA PRO A 573 -14.65 -10.01 -22.97
C PRO A 573 -16.18 -10.12 -22.96
N ASP A 574 -16.81 -10.25 -24.13
CA ASP A 574 -18.26 -10.35 -24.30
C ASP A 574 -18.74 -11.82 -24.31
N ASP A 575 -17.86 -12.74 -24.73
CA ASP A 575 -18.09 -14.19 -24.73
C ASP A 575 -16.87 -14.92 -24.13
N PRO A 576 -16.72 -14.96 -22.79
CA PRO A 576 -15.56 -15.55 -22.12
C PRO A 576 -15.63 -17.08 -22.08
N PHE A 577 -15.78 -17.69 -23.26
CA PHE A 577 -15.98 -19.13 -23.39
C PHE A 577 -14.69 -19.91 -23.08
N LEU A 578 -14.80 -20.89 -22.17
CA LEU A 578 -13.70 -21.77 -21.78
C LEU A 578 -14.07 -23.23 -22.03
N TYR A 579 -13.16 -23.97 -22.67
CA TYR A 579 -13.24 -25.41 -22.84
C TYR A 579 -12.65 -26.10 -21.61
N ASP A 580 -13.27 -27.18 -21.15
CA ASP A 580 -12.67 -28.05 -20.13
C ASP A 580 -11.61 -28.94 -20.79
N LEU A 581 -10.45 -29.05 -20.14
CA LEU A 581 -9.34 -29.91 -20.58
C LEU A 581 -9.12 -31.03 -19.56
N ARG A 582 -9.00 -32.26 -20.05
CA ARG A 582 -8.56 -33.41 -19.24
C ARG A 582 -7.29 -33.97 -19.83
N VAL A 583 -6.26 -34.11 -19.01
CA VAL A 583 -4.98 -34.69 -19.44
C VAL A 583 -4.64 -35.89 -18.56
N ARG A 584 -4.31 -37.01 -19.21
CA ARG A 584 -3.81 -38.22 -18.57
C ARG A 584 -2.36 -38.41 -18.98
N VAL A 585 -1.45 -38.55 -18.01
CA VAL A 585 -0.02 -38.75 -18.23
C VAL A 585 0.39 -40.03 -17.50
N GLY A 586 0.52 -41.14 -18.24
CA GLY A 586 0.64 -42.46 -17.63
C GLY A 586 -0.54 -42.75 -16.68
N SER A 587 -0.26 -42.79 -15.39
CA SER A 587 -1.27 -42.97 -14.33
C SER A 587 -1.72 -41.67 -13.66
N ASP A 588 -1.06 -40.53 -13.92
CA ASP A 588 -1.48 -39.21 -13.45
C ASP A 588 -2.68 -38.69 -14.24
N ARG A 589 -3.52 -37.90 -13.55
CA ARG A 589 -4.75 -37.34 -14.11
C ARG A 589 -4.94 -35.92 -13.59
N VAL A 590 -4.98 -34.97 -14.51
CA VAL A 590 -5.23 -33.56 -14.21
C VAL A 590 -6.37 -33.03 -15.07
N THR A 591 -7.08 -32.05 -14.53
CA THR A 591 -8.11 -31.28 -15.25
C THR A 591 -7.74 -29.81 -15.25
N GLY A 592 -8.06 -29.11 -16.34
CA GLY A 592 -7.87 -27.66 -16.47
C GLY A 592 -8.87 -27.09 -17.44
N TYR A 593 -8.55 -25.94 -18.01
CA TYR A 593 -9.37 -25.30 -19.04
C TYR A 593 -8.49 -24.45 -19.97
N PHE A 594 -9.05 -24.05 -21.11
CA PHE A 594 -8.42 -23.09 -22.02
C PHE A 594 -9.47 -22.27 -22.77
N GLY A 595 -9.08 -21.07 -23.22
CA GLY A 595 -9.83 -20.24 -24.15
C GLY A 595 -9.17 -20.23 -25.53
N MET A 596 -9.97 -20.22 -26.60
CA MET A 596 -9.47 -20.06 -27.97
C MET A 596 -9.48 -18.57 -28.33
N ARG A 597 -8.33 -17.90 -28.42
CA ARG A 597 -8.25 -16.50 -28.84
C ARG A 597 -6.90 -16.15 -29.45
N SER A 598 -6.86 -15.10 -30.26
CA SER A 598 -5.62 -14.50 -30.80
C SER A 598 -5.56 -13.01 -30.48
N ILE A 599 -4.35 -12.50 -30.22
CA ILE A 599 -4.08 -11.08 -30.00
C ILE A 599 -2.87 -10.66 -30.86
N ALA A 600 -2.94 -9.49 -31.48
CA ALA A 600 -1.85 -8.93 -32.27
C ALA A 600 -1.95 -7.39 -32.34
N VAL A 601 -0.89 -6.74 -32.84
CA VAL A 601 -0.97 -5.37 -33.35
C VAL A 601 -0.90 -5.44 -34.87
N GLU A 602 -1.89 -4.87 -35.54
CA GLU A 602 -1.96 -4.82 -37.01
C GLU A 602 -2.32 -3.40 -37.47
N LYS A 603 -2.04 -3.07 -38.73
CA LYS A 603 -2.47 -1.78 -39.30
C LYS A 603 -3.90 -1.86 -39.78
N VAL A 604 -4.76 -1.01 -39.24
CA VAL A 604 -6.14 -0.79 -39.71
C VAL A 604 -6.21 0.63 -40.23
N ASN A 605 -6.51 0.78 -41.52
CA ASN A 605 -6.48 2.08 -42.21
C ASN A 605 -5.16 2.85 -42.00
N GLY A 606 -4.03 2.13 -42.07
CA GLY A 606 -2.69 2.71 -41.93
C GLY A 606 -2.22 2.94 -40.48
N THR A 607 -3.12 2.88 -39.49
CA THR A 607 -2.82 3.11 -38.07
C THR A 607 -2.61 1.77 -37.33
N PRO A 608 -1.55 1.60 -36.52
CA PRO A 608 -1.39 0.44 -35.65
C PRO A 608 -2.54 0.33 -34.64
N ARG A 609 -3.22 -0.82 -34.63
CA ARG A 609 -4.33 -1.12 -33.74
C ARG A 609 -4.15 -2.46 -33.05
N THR A 610 -4.58 -2.57 -31.80
CA THR A 610 -4.68 -3.85 -31.10
C THR A 610 -5.86 -4.65 -31.64
N ILE A 611 -5.61 -5.90 -32.04
CA ILE A 611 -6.56 -6.80 -32.70
C ILE A 611 -6.80 -8.04 -31.84
N LEU A 612 -8.04 -8.25 -31.40
CA LEU A 612 -8.50 -9.47 -30.72
C LEU A 612 -9.37 -10.28 -31.69
N ASN A 613 -9.01 -11.55 -31.93
CA ASN A 613 -9.77 -12.45 -32.80
C ASN A 613 -10.06 -11.87 -34.21
N GLY A 614 -9.11 -11.10 -34.76
CA GLY A 614 -9.23 -10.48 -36.08
C GLY A 614 -10.04 -9.17 -36.13
N LYS A 615 -10.43 -8.61 -34.97
CA LYS A 615 -11.15 -7.34 -34.88
C LYS A 615 -10.42 -6.34 -33.97
N PRO A 616 -10.45 -5.02 -34.27
CA PRO A 616 -9.89 -4.03 -33.36
C PRO A 616 -10.56 -4.09 -31.98
N VAL A 617 -9.79 -3.84 -30.93
CA VAL A 617 -10.28 -3.75 -29.55
C VAL A 617 -9.64 -2.56 -28.85
N PHE A 618 -10.44 -1.78 -28.14
CA PHE A 618 -9.95 -0.74 -27.22
C PHE A 618 -9.86 -1.31 -25.80
N LEU A 619 -8.69 -1.16 -25.17
CA LEU A 619 -8.38 -1.72 -23.85
C LEU A 619 -8.66 -0.67 -22.78
N MET A 620 -9.86 -0.68 -22.19
CA MET A 620 -10.22 0.21 -21.09
C MET A 620 -10.01 -0.53 -19.77
N ALA A 621 -9.02 -0.09 -18.99
CA ALA A 621 -8.58 -0.73 -17.76
C ALA A 621 -8.54 0.25 -16.57
N THR A 622 -8.36 -0.30 -15.38
CA THR A 622 -7.80 0.41 -14.23
C THR A 622 -6.48 -0.21 -13.83
N LEU A 623 -5.68 0.52 -13.05
CA LEU A 623 -4.68 -0.10 -12.19
C LEU A 623 -5.37 -0.92 -11.10
N ASP A 624 -4.85 -2.10 -10.85
CA ASP A 624 -5.17 -2.95 -9.73
C ASP A 624 -3.87 -3.26 -8.98
N GLN A 625 -3.63 -2.56 -7.86
CA GLN A 625 -2.46 -2.76 -6.99
C GLN A 625 -2.50 -4.11 -6.25
N GLY A 626 -3.69 -4.68 -6.04
CA GLY A 626 -3.85 -5.94 -5.31
C GLY A 626 -3.56 -5.86 -3.81
N PHE A 627 -3.69 -4.68 -3.18
CA PHE A 627 -3.54 -4.52 -1.73
C PHE A 627 -4.88 -4.53 -1.00
N TRP A 628 -4.86 -5.05 0.23
CA TRP A 628 -6.00 -5.19 1.13
C TRP A 628 -5.67 -4.62 2.51
N PRO A 629 -6.55 -3.83 3.16
CA PRO A 629 -6.22 -3.18 4.43
C PRO A 629 -5.96 -4.17 5.57
N ASP A 630 -6.52 -5.37 5.45
CA ASP A 630 -6.48 -6.44 6.46
C ASP A 630 -5.51 -7.57 6.08
N GLY A 631 -5.29 -7.82 4.79
CA GLY A 631 -4.46 -8.92 4.28
C GLY A 631 -3.24 -8.51 3.44
N LEU A 632 -3.03 -7.21 3.19
CA LEU A 632 -1.99 -6.64 2.33
C LEU A 632 -1.95 -7.32 0.96
N HIS A 633 -0.91 -8.08 0.61
CA HIS A 633 -0.85 -8.84 -0.64
C HIS A 633 -1.93 -9.92 -0.80
N THR A 634 -2.54 -10.40 0.29
CA THR A 634 -3.45 -11.53 0.26
C THR A 634 -4.88 -11.08 0.50
N ALA A 635 -5.75 -11.22 -0.50
CA ALA A 635 -7.18 -11.00 -0.34
C ALA A 635 -7.73 -11.86 0.83
N PRO A 636 -8.69 -11.38 1.63
CA PRO A 636 -9.24 -12.16 2.75
C PRO A 636 -9.82 -13.52 2.34
N SER A 637 -10.39 -13.62 1.14
CA SER A 637 -10.97 -14.84 0.61
C SER A 637 -10.96 -14.85 -0.92
N ASP A 638 -11.22 -16.00 -1.54
CA ASP A 638 -11.42 -16.11 -2.99
C ASP A 638 -12.62 -15.29 -3.47
N GLU A 639 -13.64 -15.10 -2.62
CA GLU A 639 -14.78 -14.23 -2.93
C GLU A 639 -14.37 -12.76 -2.98
N ALA A 640 -13.55 -12.32 -2.01
CA ALA A 640 -12.99 -10.97 -2.00
C ALA A 640 -12.12 -10.75 -3.25
N LEU A 641 -11.25 -11.72 -3.58
CA LEU A 641 -10.42 -11.68 -4.78
C LEU A 641 -11.26 -11.53 -6.06
N ALA A 642 -12.40 -12.24 -6.13
CA ALA A 642 -13.33 -12.14 -7.26
C ALA A 642 -14.13 -10.83 -7.29
N TYR A 643 -14.34 -10.19 -6.13
CA TYR A 643 -15.18 -8.99 -6.01
C TYR A 643 -14.61 -7.83 -6.82
N ASP A 644 -13.32 -7.52 -6.68
CA ASP A 644 -12.69 -6.42 -7.41
C ASP A 644 -12.86 -6.62 -8.93
N LEU A 645 -12.63 -7.84 -9.45
CA LEU A 645 -12.82 -8.17 -10.87
C LEU A 645 -14.29 -8.09 -11.33
N LYS A 646 -15.25 -8.45 -10.47
CA LYS A 646 -16.67 -8.25 -10.77
C LYS A 646 -17.01 -6.77 -10.86
N MET A 647 -16.47 -5.94 -9.97
CA MET A 647 -16.68 -4.50 -10.00
C MET A 647 -16.15 -3.86 -11.29
N HIS A 648 -15.02 -4.33 -11.83
CA HIS A 648 -14.55 -3.92 -13.16
C HIS A 648 -15.64 -4.14 -14.23
N LYS A 649 -16.22 -5.35 -14.29
CA LYS A 649 -17.30 -5.68 -15.25
C LYS A 649 -18.58 -4.89 -14.97
N GLU A 650 -18.93 -4.68 -13.71
CA GLU A 650 -20.11 -3.89 -13.33
C GLU A 650 -19.97 -2.43 -13.74
N MET A 651 -18.77 -1.87 -13.68
CA MET A 651 -18.46 -0.51 -14.14
C MET A 651 -18.16 -0.44 -15.65
N GLY A 652 -18.25 -1.54 -16.41
CA GLY A 652 -18.09 -1.55 -17.86
C GLY A 652 -16.65 -1.60 -18.38
N PHE A 653 -15.66 -1.84 -17.52
CA PHE A 653 -14.30 -2.13 -17.96
C PHE A 653 -14.24 -3.49 -18.67
N ASN A 654 -13.43 -3.58 -19.72
CA ASN A 654 -13.16 -4.83 -20.43
C ASN A 654 -11.74 -5.36 -20.18
N SER A 655 -10.91 -4.59 -19.48
CA SER A 655 -9.51 -4.86 -19.22
C SER A 655 -9.13 -4.50 -17.78
N VAL A 656 -8.01 -5.03 -17.31
CA VAL A 656 -7.39 -4.70 -16.01
C VAL A 656 -5.86 -4.76 -16.18
N ARG A 657 -5.15 -3.79 -15.60
CA ARG A 657 -3.69 -3.83 -15.49
C ARG A 657 -3.34 -4.20 -14.05
N LYS A 658 -2.83 -5.42 -13.87
CA LYS A 658 -2.33 -5.87 -12.57
C LYS A 658 -0.97 -5.21 -12.35
N HIS A 659 -0.96 -4.17 -11.53
CA HIS A 659 0.17 -3.25 -11.42
C HIS A 659 1.28 -3.86 -10.59
N ILE A 660 2.45 -4.05 -11.21
CA ILE A 660 3.72 -4.52 -10.63
C ILE A 660 3.60 -5.59 -9.53
N LYS A 661 2.67 -6.52 -9.69
CA LYS A 661 2.36 -7.62 -8.77
C LYS A 661 1.92 -8.82 -9.58
N VAL A 662 2.15 -10.06 -9.12
CA VAL A 662 1.54 -11.26 -9.71
C VAL A 662 0.59 -11.89 -8.71
N GLU A 663 -0.68 -12.05 -9.06
CA GLU A 663 -1.70 -12.65 -8.18
C GLU A 663 -1.68 -14.20 -8.22
N PRO A 664 -2.32 -14.89 -7.26
CA PRO A 664 -2.52 -16.34 -7.36
C PRO A 664 -3.29 -16.74 -8.64
N ASP A 665 -3.12 -17.98 -9.11
CA ASP A 665 -3.85 -18.52 -10.30
C ASP A 665 -5.38 -18.36 -10.20
N ARG A 666 -5.91 -18.29 -8.97
CA ARG A 666 -7.32 -18.02 -8.71
C ARG A 666 -7.78 -16.66 -9.26
N TRP A 667 -6.95 -15.62 -9.20
CA TRP A 667 -7.27 -14.30 -9.76
C TRP A 667 -7.36 -14.37 -11.29
N PHE A 668 -6.40 -15.00 -11.95
CA PHE A 668 -6.42 -15.20 -13.40
C PHE A 668 -7.60 -16.06 -13.84
N TYR A 669 -7.96 -17.09 -13.06
CA TYR A 669 -9.17 -17.87 -13.29
C TYR A 669 -10.45 -17.01 -13.27
N TRP A 670 -10.56 -16.06 -12.35
CA TRP A 670 -11.69 -15.13 -12.32
C TRP A 670 -11.67 -14.19 -13.53
N ALA A 671 -10.52 -13.64 -13.91
CA ALA A 671 -10.39 -12.81 -15.11
C ALA A 671 -10.76 -13.59 -16.40
N ASP A 672 -10.30 -14.85 -16.51
CA ASP A 672 -10.64 -15.76 -17.61
C ASP A 672 -12.15 -16.04 -17.67
N LYS A 673 -12.79 -16.26 -16.51
CA LYS A 673 -14.22 -16.56 -16.40
C LYS A 673 -15.12 -15.35 -16.64
N LEU A 674 -14.70 -14.18 -16.19
CA LEU A 674 -15.48 -12.94 -16.29
C LEU A 674 -15.30 -12.24 -17.64
N GLY A 675 -14.25 -12.58 -18.40
CA GLY A 675 -13.95 -11.92 -19.66
C GLY A 675 -13.35 -10.54 -19.43
N LEU A 676 -12.16 -10.51 -18.82
CA LEU A 676 -11.31 -9.33 -18.67
C LEU A 676 -9.98 -9.58 -19.39
N LEU A 677 -9.52 -8.60 -20.16
CA LEU A 677 -8.19 -8.61 -20.78
C LEU A 677 -7.17 -8.12 -19.75
N VAL A 678 -6.15 -8.91 -19.47
CA VAL A 678 -5.16 -8.63 -18.44
C VAL A 678 -3.86 -8.13 -19.07
N TRP A 679 -3.38 -7.00 -18.55
CA TRP A 679 -1.99 -6.56 -18.68
C TRP A 679 -1.30 -7.00 -17.40
N GLN A 680 -0.34 -7.91 -17.54
CA GLN A 680 0.40 -8.45 -16.42
C GLN A 680 1.78 -7.79 -16.36
N ASP A 681 1.98 -6.98 -15.33
CA ASP A 681 3.25 -6.34 -15.06
C ASP A 681 4.21 -7.29 -14.35
N MET A 682 5.48 -7.21 -14.68
CA MET A 682 6.54 -7.72 -13.81
C MET A 682 6.69 -6.79 -12.59
N PRO A 683 6.74 -7.32 -11.35
CA PRO A 683 7.13 -6.52 -10.18
C PRO A 683 8.44 -5.78 -10.40
N SER A 684 8.55 -4.54 -9.92
CA SER A 684 9.69 -3.67 -10.22
C SER A 684 10.77 -3.76 -9.15
N MET A 685 12.04 -3.64 -9.53
CA MET A 685 13.10 -3.39 -8.53
C MET A 685 13.02 -1.95 -8.02
N GLU A 686 13.80 -1.64 -6.98
CA GLU A 686 13.80 -0.33 -6.30
C GLU A 686 14.00 0.86 -7.26
N ALA A 687 13.16 1.89 -7.11
CA ALA A 687 13.23 3.11 -7.90
C ALA A 687 14.51 3.90 -7.54
N GLY A 688 15.19 4.46 -8.55
CA GLY A 688 16.43 5.23 -8.33
C GLY A 688 17.68 4.40 -8.03
N ARG A 689 17.54 3.07 -7.80
CA ARG A 689 18.68 2.16 -7.60
C ARG A 689 19.03 1.42 -8.90
N THR A 690 20.25 1.63 -9.39
CA THR A 690 20.76 0.86 -10.53
C THR A 690 20.95 -0.60 -10.13
N PRO A 691 20.31 -1.58 -10.81
CA PRO A 691 20.44 -2.98 -10.45
C PRO A 691 21.80 -3.55 -10.86
N ASP A 692 22.42 -4.30 -9.96
CA ASP A 692 23.64 -5.05 -10.21
C ASP A 692 23.38 -6.33 -11.03
N THR A 693 24.45 -7.05 -11.39
CA THR A 693 24.33 -8.29 -12.18
C THR A 693 23.48 -9.37 -11.52
N ALA A 694 23.52 -9.50 -10.19
CA ALA A 694 22.77 -10.52 -9.48
C ALA A 694 21.27 -10.18 -9.42
N ALA A 695 20.94 -8.92 -9.21
CA ALA A 695 19.57 -8.40 -9.23
C ALA A 695 18.95 -8.57 -10.63
N ARG A 696 19.68 -8.21 -11.70
CA ARG A 696 19.23 -8.42 -13.09
C ARG A 696 18.96 -9.90 -13.42
N ALA A 697 19.87 -10.79 -13.01
CA ALA A 697 19.71 -12.22 -13.23
C ALA A 697 18.51 -12.80 -12.47
N GLN A 698 18.22 -12.25 -11.30
CA GLN A 698 17.06 -12.61 -10.50
C GLN A 698 15.76 -12.10 -11.10
N TYR A 699 15.72 -10.83 -11.52
CA TYR A 699 14.61 -10.23 -12.25
C TYR A 699 14.23 -11.04 -13.49
N GLU A 700 15.19 -11.37 -14.35
CA GLU A 700 14.92 -12.13 -15.58
C GLU A 700 14.48 -13.57 -15.31
N ARG A 701 14.97 -14.19 -14.23
CA ARG A 701 14.45 -15.50 -13.77
C ARG A 701 13.00 -15.37 -13.34
N GLU A 702 12.66 -14.43 -12.47
CA GLU A 702 11.29 -14.26 -11.97
C GLU A 702 10.32 -13.89 -13.10
N MET A 703 10.74 -13.02 -14.02
CA MET A 703 9.97 -12.70 -15.23
C MET A 703 9.72 -13.95 -16.10
N LYS A 704 10.73 -14.81 -16.26
CA LYS A 704 10.55 -16.08 -16.98
C LYS A 704 9.55 -16.99 -16.28
N GLN A 705 9.60 -17.09 -14.96
CA GLN A 705 8.66 -17.91 -14.19
C GLN A 705 7.24 -17.38 -14.31
N MET A 706 7.04 -16.07 -14.12
CA MET A 706 5.73 -15.42 -14.32
C MET A 706 5.14 -15.76 -15.69
N ILE A 707 5.93 -15.63 -16.76
CA ILE A 707 5.46 -15.95 -18.12
C ILE A 707 5.17 -17.45 -18.27
N ASP A 708 6.05 -18.34 -17.82
CA ASP A 708 5.84 -19.79 -17.95
C ASP A 708 4.61 -20.29 -17.19
N GLU A 709 4.37 -19.76 -15.99
CA GLU A 709 3.26 -20.15 -15.14
C GLU A 709 1.91 -19.69 -15.69
N HIS A 710 1.87 -18.50 -16.29
CA HIS A 710 0.61 -17.86 -16.68
C HIS A 710 0.40 -17.77 -18.21
N ALA A 711 1.32 -18.30 -19.03
CA ALA A 711 1.17 -18.38 -20.49
C ALA A 711 -0.04 -19.22 -20.94
N SER A 712 -0.71 -19.96 -20.06
CA SER A 712 -1.94 -20.70 -20.37
C SER A 712 -3.22 -19.90 -20.07
N SER A 713 -3.13 -18.74 -19.41
CA SER A 713 -4.28 -17.88 -19.09
C SER A 713 -4.77 -17.16 -20.36
N PRO A 714 -6.03 -17.38 -20.82
CA PRO A 714 -6.56 -16.68 -21.98
C PRO A 714 -6.71 -15.18 -21.76
N SER A 715 -6.99 -14.73 -20.53
CA SER A 715 -7.16 -13.32 -20.16
C SER A 715 -5.89 -12.49 -20.37
N ILE A 716 -4.71 -13.05 -20.10
CA ILE A 716 -3.44 -12.32 -20.31
C ILE A 716 -3.23 -12.11 -21.80
N VAL A 717 -3.24 -10.83 -22.18
CA VAL A 717 -3.02 -10.37 -23.56
C VAL A 717 -1.73 -9.59 -23.71
N MET A 718 -1.14 -9.11 -22.61
CA MET A 718 0.05 -8.26 -22.62
C MET A 718 0.94 -8.55 -21.41
N TRP A 719 2.25 -8.60 -21.65
CA TRP A 719 3.30 -8.59 -20.64
C TRP A 719 3.91 -7.18 -20.57
N VAL A 720 3.97 -6.58 -19.38
CA VAL A 720 4.66 -5.31 -19.16
C VAL A 720 5.98 -5.58 -18.46
N THR A 721 7.09 -5.27 -19.10
CA THR A 721 8.41 -5.66 -18.60
C THR A 721 9.07 -4.64 -17.68
N PHE A 722 8.62 -3.39 -17.65
CA PHE A 722 9.12 -2.36 -16.74
C PHE A 722 8.07 -1.25 -16.53
N ASN A 723 8.21 -0.47 -15.46
CA ASN A 723 7.35 0.68 -15.14
C ASN A 723 8.20 1.90 -14.72
N GLU A 724 7.86 3.10 -15.20
CA GLU A 724 8.31 4.43 -14.73
C GLU A 724 9.81 4.65 -14.43
N GLY A 725 10.72 3.96 -15.12
CA GLY A 725 12.17 4.08 -14.91
C GLY A 725 12.70 3.17 -13.80
N TRP A 726 11.82 2.48 -13.07
CA TRP A 726 12.17 1.78 -11.84
C TRP A 726 12.99 0.52 -12.11
N GLY A 727 14.23 0.51 -11.60
CA GLY A 727 15.15 -0.61 -11.75
C GLY A 727 15.45 -1.00 -13.21
N GLN A 728 15.32 -0.08 -14.17
CA GLN A 728 15.40 -0.42 -15.59
C GLN A 728 16.82 -0.67 -16.09
N TYR A 729 16.94 -1.60 -17.02
CA TYR A 729 18.17 -1.92 -17.74
C TYR A 729 17.84 -2.67 -19.03
N ASP A 730 18.66 -2.52 -20.08
CA ASP A 730 18.55 -3.24 -21.36
C ASP A 730 17.11 -3.39 -21.91
N ILE A 731 16.29 -2.34 -21.78
CA ILE A 731 14.82 -2.36 -21.95
C ILE A 731 14.41 -3.08 -23.23
N GLY A 732 15.05 -2.73 -24.36
CA GLY A 732 14.75 -3.33 -25.66
C GLY A 732 15.01 -4.84 -25.72
N ARG A 733 16.15 -5.29 -25.16
CA ARG A 733 16.55 -6.70 -25.10
C ARG A 733 15.62 -7.51 -24.20
N VAL A 734 15.28 -6.99 -23.03
CA VAL A 734 14.40 -7.66 -22.06
C VAL A 734 13.01 -7.86 -22.67
N ALA A 735 12.48 -6.85 -23.36
CA ALA A 735 11.19 -6.97 -24.06
C ALA A 735 11.22 -7.99 -25.22
N GLU A 736 12.29 -8.00 -26.03
CA GLU A 736 12.47 -9.03 -27.07
C GLU A 736 12.58 -10.43 -26.46
N GLN A 737 13.23 -10.55 -25.30
CA GLN A 737 13.37 -11.80 -24.56
C GLN A 737 12.01 -12.30 -24.06
N ALA A 738 11.18 -11.42 -23.48
CA ALA A 738 9.81 -11.73 -23.08
C ALA A 738 8.97 -12.19 -24.28
N LYS A 739 9.05 -11.47 -25.41
CA LYS A 739 8.36 -11.83 -26.67
C LYS A 739 8.81 -13.19 -27.21
N ALA A 740 10.10 -13.52 -27.10
CA ALA A 740 10.62 -14.81 -27.52
C ALA A 740 10.13 -15.97 -26.62
N TRP A 741 9.94 -15.73 -25.32
CA TRP A 741 9.41 -16.73 -24.39
C TRP A 741 7.92 -16.98 -24.58
N ASP A 742 7.14 -15.92 -24.85
CA ASP A 742 5.73 -16.02 -25.22
C ASP A 742 5.38 -15.15 -26.45
N PRO A 743 5.47 -15.71 -27.67
CA PRO A 743 5.17 -14.97 -28.90
C PRO A 743 3.66 -14.76 -29.11
N THR A 744 2.79 -15.31 -28.25
CA THR A 744 1.34 -15.26 -28.44
C THR A 744 0.66 -14.08 -27.75
N ARG A 745 1.41 -13.27 -26.99
CA ARG A 745 0.96 -12.07 -26.27
C ARG A 745 1.65 -10.83 -26.82
N LEU A 746 1.08 -9.68 -26.51
CA LEU A 746 1.72 -8.39 -26.72
C LEU A 746 2.79 -8.14 -25.65
N VAL A 747 3.77 -7.31 -25.95
CA VAL A 747 4.77 -6.85 -24.98
C VAL A 747 4.78 -5.33 -24.93
N ASN A 748 4.58 -4.77 -23.74
CA ASN A 748 4.88 -3.38 -23.41
C ASN A 748 6.27 -3.36 -22.76
N ASN A 749 7.25 -2.77 -23.43
CA ASN A 749 8.63 -2.81 -22.97
C ASN A 749 8.84 -2.00 -21.68
N MET A 750 8.02 -0.96 -21.50
CA MET A 750 8.11 0.01 -20.42
C MET A 750 6.84 0.88 -20.42
N SER A 751 6.04 0.79 -19.36
CA SER A 751 4.88 1.65 -19.13
C SER A 751 5.28 3.02 -18.57
N GLY A 752 4.91 4.10 -19.25
CA GLY A 752 5.24 5.47 -18.86
C GLY A 752 6.56 6.00 -19.42
N LEU A 753 6.69 6.05 -20.76
CA LEU A 753 7.91 6.47 -21.46
C LEU A 753 8.45 7.85 -21.02
N ASN A 754 7.57 8.79 -20.64
CA ASN A 754 7.93 10.09 -20.10
C ASN A 754 8.65 10.08 -18.75
N LEU A 755 8.55 8.97 -18.01
CA LEU A 755 9.17 8.78 -16.70
C LEU A 755 10.35 7.80 -16.74
N GLY A 756 10.67 7.25 -17.92
CA GLY A 756 11.79 6.34 -18.12
C GLY A 756 12.42 6.49 -19.51
N ALA A 757 12.74 5.37 -20.13
CA ALA A 757 13.30 5.34 -21.48
C ALA A 757 12.59 4.30 -22.35
N ASP A 758 12.48 4.59 -23.66
CA ASP A 758 11.94 3.65 -24.62
C ASP A 758 13.05 2.69 -25.11
N GLY A 759 12.81 1.39 -25.01
CA GLY A 759 13.67 0.37 -25.61
C GLY A 759 13.52 0.21 -27.13
N GLY A 760 12.53 0.85 -27.76
CA GLY A 760 12.28 0.83 -29.21
C GLY A 760 11.71 -0.49 -29.76
N THR A 761 11.51 -1.49 -28.90
CA THR A 761 10.98 -2.83 -29.21
C THR A 761 9.63 -3.07 -28.50
N GLY A 762 9.06 -4.26 -28.68
CA GLY A 762 7.71 -4.60 -28.19
C GLY A 762 6.60 -4.21 -29.17
N ASP A 763 5.36 -4.33 -28.71
CA ASP A 763 4.14 -4.10 -29.49
C ASP A 763 3.44 -2.78 -29.11
N ILE A 764 3.74 -2.23 -27.92
CA ILE A 764 3.06 -1.08 -27.32
C ILE A 764 4.03 0.08 -27.09
N MET A 765 3.55 1.31 -27.29
CA MET A 765 4.17 2.53 -26.76
C MET A 765 3.20 3.16 -25.76
N ASP A 766 3.73 3.49 -24.59
CA ASP A 766 2.92 3.80 -23.42
C ASP A 766 3.35 5.12 -22.77
N GLU A 767 2.41 6.02 -22.54
CA GLU A 767 2.65 7.29 -21.85
C GLU A 767 1.75 7.43 -20.63
N HIS A 768 2.28 7.98 -19.54
CA HIS A 768 1.50 8.31 -18.34
C HIS A 768 1.16 9.80 -18.33
N GLY A 769 -0.07 10.15 -17.95
CA GLY A 769 -0.51 11.54 -17.86
C GLY A 769 -1.43 11.80 -16.67
N TYR A 770 -1.07 12.75 -15.82
CA TYR A 770 -1.83 13.08 -14.61
C TYR A 770 -2.22 14.57 -14.56
N PRO A 771 -3.49 14.90 -14.28
CA PRO A 771 -4.65 14.00 -14.22
C PRO A 771 -5.16 13.58 -15.60
N SER A 772 -4.79 14.32 -16.64
CA SER A 772 -5.26 14.14 -18.01
C SER A 772 -4.49 13.05 -18.75
N PRO A 773 -5.18 12.17 -19.50
CA PRO A 773 -4.51 11.10 -20.22
C PRO A 773 -3.56 11.66 -21.29
N ALA A 774 -2.45 10.95 -21.50
CA ALA A 774 -1.47 11.25 -22.53
C ALA A 774 -1.21 10.00 -23.38
N ILE A 775 -0.76 10.21 -24.61
CA ILE A 775 -0.21 9.16 -25.47
C ILE A 775 1.19 9.61 -25.93
N PRO A 776 2.08 8.68 -26.31
CA PRO A 776 3.42 9.02 -26.73
C PRO A 776 3.41 10.08 -27.84
N PRO A 777 4.08 11.22 -27.67
CA PRO A 777 3.95 12.36 -28.58
C PRO A 777 4.62 12.15 -29.94
N ARG A 778 5.43 11.08 -30.09
CA ARG A 778 6.15 10.73 -31.32
C ARG A 778 5.91 9.26 -31.69
N PRO A 779 4.77 8.93 -32.31
CA PRO A 779 4.45 7.56 -32.73
C PRO A 779 5.47 7.03 -33.74
N ASP A 780 5.88 5.76 -33.59
CA ASP A 780 6.82 5.12 -34.54
C ASP A 780 6.13 4.49 -35.76
N GLY A 781 4.79 4.54 -35.81
CA GLY A 781 3.97 3.99 -36.89
C GLY A 781 3.95 2.46 -36.98
N ARG A 782 4.49 1.75 -35.98
CA ARG A 782 4.53 0.28 -35.89
C ARG A 782 3.82 -0.25 -34.65
N ARG A 783 4.08 0.34 -33.48
CA ARG A 783 3.52 -0.06 -32.19
C ARG A 783 2.18 0.63 -31.93
N ALA A 784 1.30 -0.03 -31.17
CA ALA A 784 0.05 0.58 -30.74
C ALA A 784 0.29 1.57 -29.60
N LEU A 785 -0.34 2.74 -29.65
CA LEU A 785 -0.23 3.77 -28.62
C LEU A 785 -1.25 3.53 -27.52
N VAL A 786 -0.85 3.71 -26.25
CA VAL A 786 -1.75 3.65 -25.10
C VAL A 786 -1.49 4.78 -24.10
N ALA A 787 -2.53 5.15 -23.36
CA ALA A 787 -2.41 5.94 -22.13
C ALA A 787 -2.28 4.97 -20.95
N GLY A 788 -1.06 4.61 -20.57
CA GLY A 788 -0.80 3.51 -19.63
C GLY A 788 -1.14 3.81 -18.18
N GLU A 789 -1.26 5.09 -17.83
CA GLU A 789 -1.84 5.59 -16.58
C GLU A 789 -2.43 7.00 -16.78
N TYR A 790 -3.60 7.25 -16.20
CA TYR A 790 -4.18 8.58 -16.06
C TYR A 790 -5.20 8.65 -14.92
N GLY A 791 -5.68 9.85 -14.59
CA GLY A 791 -6.69 10.05 -13.55
C GLY A 791 -6.10 10.61 -12.28
N GLY A 792 -6.22 9.92 -11.15
CA GLY A 792 -5.77 10.45 -9.87
C GLY A 792 -6.79 11.39 -9.18
N LEU A 793 -8.08 11.24 -9.48
CA LEU A 793 -9.16 12.00 -8.82
C LEU A 793 -9.34 11.47 -7.39
N GLY A 794 -8.71 12.14 -6.42
CA GLY A 794 -8.75 11.75 -5.03
C GLY A 794 -10.01 12.21 -4.34
N LEU A 795 -10.78 11.26 -3.82
CA LEU A 795 -11.97 11.52 -3.03
C LEU A 795 -11.82 10.84 -1.67
N ALA A 796 -11.51 11.63 -0.65
CA ALA A 796 -11.46 11.16 0.73
C ALA A 796 -12.89 10.90 1.25
N VAL A 797 -13.12 9.69 1.79
CA VAL A 797 -14.42 9.32 2.39
C VAL A 797 -14.22 9.12 3.90
N PRO A 798 -14.88 9.93 4.76
CA PRO A 798 -14.78 9.78 6.21
C PRO A 798 -15.07 8.34 6.66
N GLY A 799 -14.23 7.81 7.56
CA GLY A 799 -14.34 6.43 8.03
C GLY A 799 -13.71 5.36 7.15
N HIS A 800 -13.29 5.69 5.93
CA HIS A 800 -12.87 4.70 4.93
C HIS A 800 -11.49 5.00 4.29
N ALA A 801 -10.85 6.09 4.67
CA ALA A 801 -9.54 6.51 4.16
C ALA A 801 -8.41 6.18 5.14
N TRP A 802 -7.21 5.91 4.63
CA TRP A 802 -6.02 5.70 5.45
C TRP A 802 -5.59 6.98 6.16
N SER A 803 -4.75 6.84 7.19
CA SER A 803 -4.39 7.97 8.07
C SER A 803 -3.41 8.96 7.43
N VAL A 804 -2.58 8.49 6.50
CA VAL A 804 -1.78 9.32 5.59
C VAL A 804 -2.47 9.33 4.24
N GLN A 805 -2.49 10.48 3.57
CA GLN A 805 -3.21 10.66 2.32
C GLN A 805 -2.37 11.35 1.27
N GLN A 806 -2.60 10.94 0.03
CA GLN A 806 -2.06 11.48 -1.19
C GLN A 806 -3.19 11.42 -2.25
N SER A 807 -3.30 12.51 -2.98
CA SER A 807 -4.20 12.68 -4.10
C SER A 807 -3.45 13.46 -5.18
N TYR A 808 -3.76 13.21 -6.46
CA TYR A 808 -3.23 14.03 -7.55
C TYR A 808 -4.12 15.26 -7.78
N VAL A 809 -5.44 15.10 -7.65
CA VAL A 809 -6.43 16.17 -7.70
C VAL A 809 -7.57 15.85 -6.75
N ASP A 810 -7.82 16.72 -5.78
CA ASP A 810 -8.97 16.60 -4.89
C ASP A 810 -10.26 17.01 -5.62
N VAL A 811 -11.33 16.24 -5.38
CA VAL A 811 -12.62 16.42 -6.06
C VAL A 811 -13.78 16.47 -5.09
N ASP A 812 -14.83 17.21 -5.47
CA ASP A 812 -16.06 17.30 -4.69
C ASP A 812 -16.87 15.99 -4.82
N PRO A 813 -17.29 15.36 -3.70
CA PRO A 813 -18.18 14.20 -3.74
C PRO A 813 -19.42 14.40 -4.64
N ALA A 814 -19.96 15.61 -4.72
CA ALA A 814 -21.15 15.94 -5.51
C ALA A 814 -20.91 15.90 -7.03
N THR A 815 -19.68 16.16 -7.49
CA THR A 815 -19.32 16.20 -8.92
C THR A 815 -18.45 15.02 -9.35
N TYR A 816 -17.99 14.17 -8.43
CA TYR A 816 -17.05 13.08 -8.68
C TYR A 816 -17.32 12.27 -9.96
N THR A 817 -18.58 11.85 -10.18
CA THR A 817 -18.95 11.08 -11.38
C THR A 817 -18.83 11.89 -12.66
N ASP A 818 -19.19 13.18 -12.60
CA ASP A 818 -19.10 14.08 -13.76
C ASP A 818 -17.64 14.35 -14.11
N ASP A 819 -16.80 14.56 -13.10
CA ASP A 819 -15.36 14.76 -13.26
C ASP A 819 -14.68 13.52 -13.84
N TYR A 820 -15.05 12.32 -13.37
CA TYR A 820 -14.59 11.06 -13.95
C TYR A 820 -14.99 10.93 -15.43
N ILE A 821 -16.26 11.20 -15.76
CA ILE A 821 -16.76 11.12 -17.13
C ILE A 821 -16.09 12.17 -18.03
N ALA A 822 -15.77 13.35 -17.50
CA ALA A 822 -15.03 14.37 -18.23
C ALA A 822 -13.63 13.87 -18.62
N LYS A 823 -12.91 13.21 -17.69
CA LYS A 823 -11.61 12.59 -17.98
C LYS A 823 -11.73 11.45 -19.00
N LEU A 824 -12.81 10.67 -18.97
CA LEU A 824 -13.08 9.68 -20.00
C LEU A 824 -13.33 10.31 -21.38
N GLY A 825 -13.90 11.52 -21.43
CA GLY A 825 -14.04 12.32 -22.65
C GLY A 825 -12.68 12.73 -23.25
N GLU A 826 -11.68 12.99 -22.42
CA GLU A 826 -10.31 13.26 -22.87
C GLU A 826 -9.69 11.99 -23.49
N VAL A 827 -9.89 10.81 -22.86
CA VAL A 827 -9.49 9.52 -23.45
C VAL A 827 -10.12 9.33 -24.84
N ARG A 828 -11.43 9.59 -24.97
CA ARG A 828 -12.15 9.51 -26.25
C ARG A 828 -11.51 10.40 -27.31
N SER A 829 -11.05 11.59 -26.93
CA SER A 829 -10.39 12.53 -27.86
C SER A 829 -9.05 12.01 -28.36
N LEU A 830 -8.33 11.21 -27.56
CA LEU A 830 -7.07 10.57 -27.96
C LEU A 830 -7.28 9.37 -28.89
N VAL A 831 -8.46 8.76 -28.93
CA VAL A 831 -8.77 7.66 -29.86
C VAL A 831 -8.60 8.11 -31.31
N CYS A 832 -9.01 9.33 -31.66
CA CYS A 832 -8.80 9.89 -33.00
C CYS A 832 -7.32 10.11 -33.35
N LYS A 833 -6.44 10.11 -32.36
CA LYS A 833 -4.98 10.24 -32.52
C LYS A 833 -4.27 8.87 -32.49
N GLY A 834 -5.02 7.77 -32.55
CA GLY A 834 -4.47 6.41 -32.60
C GLY A 834 -4.35 5.71 -31.24
N ASN A 835 -4.99 6.23 -30.18
CA ASN A 835 -5.00 5.57 -28.89
C ASN A 835 -5.73 4.21 -28.95
N ASN A 836 -5.14 3.17 -28.36
CA ASN A 836 -5.66 1.80 -28.31
C ASN A 836 -6.09 1.35 -26.91
N GLY A 837 -5.77 2.10 -25.87
CA GLY A 837 -6.15 1.76 -24.51
C GLY A 837 -5.92 2.88 -23.53
N ALA A 838 -6.54 2.78 -22.37
CA ALA A 838 -6.36 3.71 -21.28
C ALA A 838 -6.49 2.99 -19.94
N VAL A 839 -5.63 3.33 -18.98
CA VAL A 839 -5.63 2.74 -17.65
C VAL A 839 -5.87 3.82 -16.61
N TYR A 840 -7.02 3.80 -15.96
CA TYR A 840 -7.33 4.76 -14.89
C TYR A 840 -6.68 4.34 -13.56
N THR A 841 -6.07 5.27 -12.84
CA THR A 841 -5.60 5.02 -11.46
C THR A 841 -6.73 5.36 -10.50
N GLN A 842 -7.42 4.41 -9.87
CA GLN A 842 -7.29 2.94 -9.82
C GLN A 842 -8.62 2.28 -9.38
N ILE A 843 -8.73 0.95 -9.28
CA ILE A 843 -10.00 0.30 -8.87
C ILE A 843 -10.38 0.59 -7.40
N THR A 844 -9.40 0.61 -6.49
CA THR A 844 -9.60 0.79 -5.05
C THR A 844 -8.59 1.77 -4.51
N ASP A 845 -8.95 2.55 -3.50
CA ASP A 845 -7.96 3.30 -2.72
C ASP A 845 -6.96 2.30 -2.14
N VAL A 846 -5.72 2.73 -1.93
CA VAL A 846 -4.66 1.90 -1.35
C VAL A 846 -3.79 2.77 -0.47
N GLU A 847 -3.88 2.53 0.84
CA GLU A 847 -3.16 3.30 1.85
C GLU A 847 -3.22 4.81 1.58
N GLY A 848 -2.08 5.44 1.25
CA GLY A 848 -2.00 6.86 0.92
C GLY A 848 -2.90 7.30 -0.24
N GLU A 849 -3.11 6.46 -1.24
CA GLU A 849 -3.73 6.86 -2.50
C GLU A 849 -5.27 6.79 -2.45
N LEU A 850 -5.93 7.94 -2.64
CA LEU A 850 -7.39 8.12 -2.56
C LEU A 850 -8.13 8.17 -3.91
N ASN A 851 -7.43 7.85 -4.99
CA ASN A 851 -7.90 7.89 -6.37
C ASN A 851 -8.62 6.61 -6.82
N GLY A 852 -8.98 5.72 -5.90
CA GLY A 852 -9.75 4.52 -6.21
C GLY A 852 -11.23 4.80 -6.49
N LEU A 853 -11.83 4.00 -7.37
CA LEU A 853 -13.29 3.99 -7.59
C LEU A 853 -14.06 3.35 -6.41
N LEU A 854 -13.37 2.57 -5.59
CA LEU A 854 -13.82 1.96 -4.35
C LEU A 854 -12.95 2.46 -3.19
N THR A 855 -13.49 2.55 -1.98
CA THR A 855 -12.65 2.76 -0.79
C THR A 855 -11.75 1.55 -0.52
N TYR A 856 -10.66 1.74 0.25
CA TYR A 856 -9.67 0.68 0.49
C TYR A 856 -10.29 -0.55 1.17
N ASP A 857 -11.31 -0.34 2.01
CA ASP A 857 -12.07 -1.40 2.66
C ASP A 857 -13.23 -1.99 1.81
N ARG A 858 -13.38 -1.53 0.56
CA ARG A 858 -14.42 -1.92 -0.40
C ARG A 858 -15.85 -1.74 0.13
N LYS A 859 -16.08 -0.81 1.09
CA LYS A 859 -17.42 -0.56 1.64
C LYS A 859 -18.19 0.54 0.89
N VAL A 860 -17.48 1.46 0.24
CA VAL A 860 -18.10 2.56 -0.51
C VAL A 860 -17.66 2.50 -1.96
N VAL A 861 -18.65 2.53 -2.85
CA VAL A 861 -18.47 2.76 -4.29
C VAL A 861 -18.62 4.25 -4.54
N LYS A 862 -17.57 4.91 -5.02
CA LYS A 862 -17.53 6.37 -5.14
C LYS A 862 -18.34 6.92 -6.31
N PRO A 863 -18.29 6.36 -7.54
CA PRO A 863 -19.07 6.89 -8.66
C PRO A 863 -20.47 6.26 -8.77
N ASP A 864 -21.33 6.90 -9.57
CA ASP A 864 -22.53 6.23 -10.10
C ASP A 864 -22.13 5.17 -11.13
N VAL A 865 -22.19 3.90 -10.72
CA VAL A 865 -21.82 2.73 -11.52
C VAL A 865 -22.57 2.67 -12.85
N LYS A 866 -23.85 3.04 -12.91
CA LYS A 866 -24.64 2.95 -14.15
C LYS A 866 -24.17 3.97 -15.18
N ARG A 867 -23.91 5.20 -14.73
CA ARG A 867 -23.42 6.28 -15.59
C ARG A 867 -22.01 5.96 -16.11
N VAL A 868 -21.12 5.51 -15.23
CA VAL A 868 -19.76 5.08 -15.60
C VAL A 868 -19.79 3.92 -16.59
N LYS A 869 -20.60 2.88 -16.32
CA LYS A 869 -20.76 1.73 -17.23
C LYS A 869 -21.20 2.15 -18.63
N ALA A 870 -22.24 2.97 -18.72
CA ALA A 870 -22.75 3.44 -20.01
C ALA A 870 -21.67 4.22 -20.78
N ALA A 871 -20.87 5.03 -20.09
CA ALA A 871 -19.79 5.80 -20.70
C ALA A 871 -18.65 4.91 -21.20
N HIS A 872 -18.22 3.91 -20.42
CA HIS A 872 -17.22 2.93 -20.84
C HIS A 872 -17.69 2.08 -22.01
N GLU A 873 -18.90 1.53 -21.95
CA GLU A 873 -19.46 0.71 -23.04
C GLU A 873 -19.56 1.51 -24.34
N ALA A 874 -19.94 2.79 -24.25
CA ALA A 874 -19.96 3.69 -25.40
C ALA A 874 -18.55 3.93 -25.97
N LEU A 875 -17.57 4.24 -25.11
CA LEU A 875 -16.19 4.43 -25.53
C LEU A 875 -15.63 3.16 -26.19
N ILE A 876 -15.74 2.01 -25.53
CA ILE A 876 -15.19 0.73 -26.02
C ILE A 876 -15.82 0.37 -27.37
N ARG A 877 -17.15 0.46 -27.50
CA ARG A 877 -17.85 0.13 -28.75
C ARG A 877 -17.41 1.03 -29.90
N ASP A 878 -17.31 2.34 -29.67
CA ASP A 878 -16.98 3.31 -30.72
C ASP A 878 -15.48 3.24 -31.07
N ALA A 879 -14.61 3.12 -30.06
CA ALA A 879 -13.17 3.04 -30.24
C ALA A 879 -12.70 1.72 -30.84
N SER A 880 -13.46 0.63 -30.69
CA SER A 880 -13.12 -0.70 -31.27
C SER A 880 -13.57 -0.85 -32.74
N GLN A 881 -14.11 0.18 -33.37
CA GLN A 881 -14.44 0.15 -34.80
C GLN A 881 -13.18 0.31 -35.67
N PRO A 882 -13.13 -0.31 -36.87
CA PRO A 882 -12.08 -0.04 -37.84
C PRO A 882 -11.99 1.44 -38.27
N THR A 883 -13.15 2.10 -38.33
CA THR A 883 -13.27 3.55 -38.53
C THR A 883 -13.97 4.14 -37.32
N VAL A 884 -13.25 4.93 -36.54
CA VAL A 884 -13.74 5.48 -35.27
C VAL A 884 -14.75 6.61 -35.57
N PRO A 885 -16.00 6.52 -35.07
CA PRO A 885 -17.01 7.55 -35.28
C PRO A 885 -16.57 8.92 -34.74
N GLY A 886 -16.79 9.98 -35.52
CA GLY A 886 -16.49 11.36 -35.11
C GLY A 886 -15.04 11.80 -35.34
N CYS A 887 -14.15 10.90 -35.75
CA CYS A 887 -12.81 11.28 -36.18
C CYS A 887 -12.84 11.67 -37.67
N THR A 888 -12.35 12.86 -38.01
CA THR A 888 -12.15 13.24 -39.42
C THR A 888 -11.05 12.38 -40.02
N THR A 889 -11.32 11.74 -41.16
CA THR A 889 -10.28 11.09 -41.97
C THR A 889 -9.32 12.18 -42.46
N SER A 890 -8.15 12.26 -41.85
CA SER A 890 -7.03 13.08 -42.33
C SER A 890 -6.36 12.45 -43.53
#